data_AF-A0A925RPB5-F1
#
_entry.id   AF-A0A925RPB5-F1
#
_cell.length_a   1.000
_cell.length_b   1.000
_cell.length_c   1.000
_cell.angle_alpha   90.00
_cell.angle_beta   90.00
_cell.angle_gamma   90.00
#
_symmetry.space_group_name_H-M   'P 1'
#
loop_
_entity.id
_entity.type
_entity.pdbx_description
1 polymer ?
#
loop_
_entity_poly.entity_id
_entity_poly.type
_entity_poly.pdbx_seq_one_letter_code
_entity_poly.pdbx_strand_id
1 'polypeptide(L)'
;MITLALTGGIATGKSTVTRLFQHFVPDIVIFDCDASVRNLLESDEQITAELKTLFGLGIIDPETGKIIRENLRQQVFGNTEQRKLLERVLHPHVRQECLALRAQAAKDGARCFLADVPLLFENGFDFGQTQAITVSTTRATQIARLKARNGWDNSLIESILAAQIPLEEKIARADIVFWNDGAPETLTAQVQRFCKNFPPLSMSDTTEKTPEAPAGEIATAVAQASTKQEPATYPVPENINLNDFRLKSLSELQELAEQIPPRIQGGISKTQLIYEIICFFVANGSNVTCEGVLEFGKEHFAMIRDPERSFRQSQDDIHIGGPVLTNANLRNGQLIKVKVRPPVQRDKFLTTAEILEIEGKPAVQWQEPTDFDKLTPMFPDSRIHLEGEGTEFLGVRVIDLIAPLGKGQRGLIVAPPRGGKTILLKQIAKSIKANNPEVELVILLLDERPEEVTDFEETVGARVYASTFDEAPKRHAQVADLVIDRAKRMVEQGKHVILLLDSLTRLARGHNSAMQGGPIGSGGVSPAALQKSRKFFGTARNIENGGSLTILATALVETESRLDDVVFEEFKGTGNMEVRLDRELAERRVFPAIHIPQSGTRNDDRLYHPDEFVKVIDVRRQLAGLPIGDAIETLLKNLKGTKTNTEFLLRGLR
;
A
#
# COMPACT_ATOMS: atom_id res chain seq x y z
N MET A 1 -22.10 -36.37 -3.68
CA MET A 1 -22.52 -35.17 -2.92
C MET A 1 -21.29 -34.50 -2.31
N ILE A 2 -21.06 -33.22 -2.62
CA ILE A 2 -20.03 -32.39 -1.97
C ILE A 2 -20.54 -32.01 -0.57
N THR A 3 -19.67 -32.05 0.45
CA THR A 3 -20.04 -31.74 1.83
C THR A 3 -19.23 -30.54 2.33
N LEU A 4 -19.89 -29.43 2.64
CA LEU A 4 -19.26 -28.16 2.95
C LEU A 4 -19.57 -27.74 4.39
N ALA A 5 -18.57 -27.19 5.07
CA ALA A 5 -18.77 -26.50 6.34
C ALA A 5 -18.64 -24.99 6.13
N LEU A 6 -19.69 -24.22 6.42
CA LEU A 6 -19.66 -22.76 6.41
C LEU A 6 -19.37 -22.23 7.81
N THR A 7 -18.37 -21.39 7.94
CA THR A 7 -18.04 -20.73 9.20
C THR A 7 -17.64 -19.27 8.99
N GLY A 8 -17.37 -18.56 10.07
CA GLY A 8 -17.03 -17.14 10.06
C GLY A 8 -17.39 -16.44 11.37
N GLY A 9 -16.82 -15.26 11.59
CA GLY A 9 -17.12 -14.42 12.74
C GLY A 9 -18.59 -13.98 12.80
N ILE A 10 -19.01 -13.43 13.94
CA ILE A 10 -20.29 -12.75 14.03
C ILE A 10 -20.34 -11.56 13.04
N ALA A 11 -21.48 -11.34 12.40
CA ALA A 11 -21.70 -10.26 11.43
C ALA A 11 -20.81 -10.27 10.17
N THR A 12 -20.18 -11.40 9.82
CA THR A 12 -19.42 -11.54 8.57
C THR A 12 -20.31 -11.79 7.34
N GLY A 13 -21.56 -12.21 7.53
CA GLY A 13 -22.53 -12.40 6.43
C GLY A 13 -22.77 -13.85 6.01
N LYS A 14 -22.52 -14.84 6.89
CA LYS A 14 -22.80 -16.27 6.65
C LYS A 14 -24.21 -16.52 6.10
N SER A 15 -25.24 -15.96 6.73
CA SER A 15 -26.63 -16.13 6.28
C SER A 15 -26.88 -15.60 4.86
N THR A 16 -26.14 -14.56 4.43
CA THR A 16 -26.19 -14.06 3.05
C THR A 16 -25.58 -15.09 2.10
N VAL A 17 -24.43 -15.66 2.46
CA VAL A 17 -23.78 -16.73 1.68
C VAL A 17 -24.70 -17.95 1.57
N THR A 18 -25.32 -18.39 2.66
CA THR A 18 -26.30 -19.50 2.67
C THR A 18 -27.44 -19.27 1.67
N ARG A 19 -28.01 -18.05 1.61
CA ARG A 19 -29.05 -17.70 0.62
C ARG A 19 -28.54 -17.72 -0.82
N LEU A 20 -27.32 -17.25 -1.05
CA LEU A 20 -26.69 -17.30 -2.37
C LEU A 20 -26.45 -18.75 -2.82
N PHE A 21 -26.05 -19.64 -1.91
CA PHE A 21 -25.94 -21.06 -2.19
C PHE A 21 -27.29 -21.68 -2.58
N GLN A 22 -28.37 -21.37 -1.85
CA GLN A 22 -29.74 -21.80 -2.22
C GLN A 22 -30.15 -21.30 -3.60
N HIS A 23 -29.74 -20.09 -3.96
CA HIS A 23 -30.04 -19.50 -5.26
C HIS A 23 -29.29 -20.18 -6.42
N PHE A 24 -27.99 -20.46 -6.24
CA PHE A 24 -27.15 -21.02 -7.31
C PHE A 24 -27.12 -22.55 -7.36
N VAL A 25 -27.50 -23.23 -6.28
CA VAL A 25 -27.56 -24.69 -6.16
C VAL A 25 -28.95 -25.08 -5.66
N PRO A 26 -29.94 -25.25 -6.57
CA PRO A 26 -31.35 -25.43 -6.19
C PRO A 26 -31.62 -26.68 -5.34
N ASP A 27 -30.78 -27.70 -5.46
CA ASP A 27 -30.87 -28.99 -4.78
C ASP A 27 -29.95 -29.09 -3.55
N ILE A 28 -29.49 -27.95 -3.03
CA ILE A 28 -28.67 -27.92 -1.82
C ILE A 28 -29.50 -28.27 -0.58
N VAL A 29 -28.93 -29.10 0.28
CA VAL A 29 -29.45 -29.32 1.64
C VAL A 29 -28.58 -28.54 2.63
N ILE A 30 -29.23 -27.70 3.45
CA ILE A 30 -28.54 -26.86 4.43
C ILE A 30 -28.91 -27.28 5.84
N PHE A 31 -27.90 -27.41 6.68
CA PHE A 31 -28.04 -27.61 8.13
C PHE A 31 -27.58 -26.36 8.88
N ASP A 32 -28.46 -25.72 9.65
CA ASP A 32 -28.13 -24.57 10.49
C ASP A 32 -27.99 -25.04 11.94
N CYS A 33 -26.75 -25.01 12.47
CA CYS A 33 -26.49 -25.43 13.86
C CYS A 33 -27.22 -24.56 14.89
N ASP A 34 -27.35 -23.25 14.64
CA ASP A 34 -28.06 -22.34 15.57
C ASP A 34 -29.57 -22.60 15.53
N ALA A 35 -30.12 -22.99 14.39
CA ALA A 35 -31.52 -23.44 14.30
C ALA A 35 -31.75 -24.78 15.02
N SER A 36 -30.85 -25.75 14.83
CA SER A 36 -30.90 -27.04 15.54
C SER A 36 -30.86 -26.84 17.06
N VAL A 37 -29.90 -26.04 17.57
CA VAL A 37 -29.84 -25.72 19.02
C VAL A 37 -31.11 -25.08 19.52
N ARG A 38 -31.71 -24.15 18.76
CA ARG A 38 -32.99 -23.52 19.15
C ARG A 38 -34.11 -24.55 19.26
N ASN A 39 -34.24 -25.43 18.27
CA ASN A 39 -35.27 -26.46 18.26
C ASN A 39 -35.11 -27.43 19.44
N LEU A 40 -33.88 -27.86 19.73
CA LEU A 40 -33.55 -28.72 20.87
C LEU A 40 -33.95 -28.06 22.20
N LEU A 41 -33.63 -26.78 22.40
CA LEU A 41 -34.01 -26.06 23.63
C LEU A 41 -35.52 -25.82 23.77
N GLU A 42 -36.27 -25.80 22.67
CA GLU A 42 -37.71 -25.50 22.65
C GLU A 42 -38.60 -26.73 22.68
N SER A 43 -38.09 -27.89 22.23
CA SER A 43 -38.91 -29.06 21.90
C SER A 43 -38.39 -30.38 22.47
N ASP A 44 -37.14 -30.46 22.94
CA ASP A 44 -36.57 -31.70 23.48
C ASP A 44 -36.72 -31.75 25.01
N GLU A 45 -37.63 -32.60 25.47
CA GLU A 45 -37.93 -32.79 26.89
C GLU A 45 -36.74 -33.38 27.67
N GLN A 46 -35.92 -34.21 27.02
CA GLN A 46 -34.75 -34.84 27.65
C GLN A 46 -33.65 -33.82 27.89
N ILE A 47 -33.36 -32.96 26.90
CA ILE A 47 -32.42 -31.84 27.04
C ILE A 47 -32.94 -30.85 28.07
N THR A 48 -34.24 -30.57 28.09
CA THR A 48 -34.86 -29.69 29.08
C THR A 48 -34.68 -30.21 30.51
N ALA A 49 -34.87 -31.52 30.72
CA ALA A 49 -34.65 -32.15 32.01
C ALA A 49 -33.17 -32.12 32.44
N GLU A 50 -32.24 -32.41 31.52
CA GLU A 50 -30.81 -32.40 31.79
C GLU A 50 -30.30 -30.99 32.12
N LEU A 51 -30.72 -29.98 31.36
CA LEU A 51 -30.37 -28.58 31.62
C LEU A 51 -30.99 -28.06 32.92
N LYS A 52 -32.21 -28.48 33.27
CA LYS A 52 -32.83 -28.19 34.57
C LYS A 52 -32.01 -28.74 35.74
N THR A 53 -31.41 -29.92 35.60
CA THR A 53 -30.53 -30.49 36.64
C THR A 53 -29.22 -29.73 36.77
N LEU A 54 -28.64 -29.28 35.65
CA LEU A 54 -27.33 -28.60 35.63
C LEU A 54 -27.38 -27.11 36.00
N PHE A 55 -28.44 -26.40 35.57
CA PHE A 55 -28.57 -24.94 35.68
C PHE A 55 -29.70 -24.50 36.64
N GLY A 56 -30.45 -25.45 37.19
CA GLY A 56 -31.50 -25.23 38.19
C GLY A 56 -32.84 -24.76 37.62
N LEU A 57 -33.80 -24.53 38.51
CA LEU A 57 -35.17 -24.12 38.15
C LEU A 57 -35.26 -22.71 37.54
N GLY A 58 -34.26 -21.84 37.77
CA GLY A 58 -34.28 -20.44 37.32
C GLY A 58 -34.22 -20.25 35.80
N ILE A 59 -33.87 -21.30 35.04
CA ILE A 59 -33.88 -21.29 33.58
C ILE A 59 -35.16 -21.89 32.98
N ILE A 60 -36.11 -22.34 33.81
CA ILE A 60 -37.35 -22.97 33.36
C ILE A 60 -38.53 -22.04 33.63
N ASP A 61 -39.38 -21.88 32.63
CA ASP A 61 -40.65 -21.19 32.77
C ASP A 61 -41.60 -22.05 33.63
N PRO A 62 -42.10 -21.53 34.77
CA PRO A 62 -42.93 -22.28 35.69
C PRO A 62 -44.33 -22.60 35.13
N GLU A 63 -44.81 -21.90 34.12
CA GLU A 63 -46.12 -22.11 33.49
C GLU A 63 -46.03 -23.06 32.29
N THR A 64 -44.97 -22.91 31.47
CA THR A 64 -44.83 -23.68 30.22
C THR A 64 -43.88 -24.87 30.34
N GLY A 65 -43.07 -24.94 31.39
CA GLY A 65 -42.04 -25.97 31.57
C GLY A 65 -40.86 -25.87 30.60
N LYS A 66 -40.81 -24.83 29.75
CA LYS A 66 -39.80 -24.63 28.72
C LYS A 66 -38.61 -23.81 29.21
N ILE A 67 -37.50 -23.88 28.49
CA ILE A 67 -36.29 -23.12 28.81
C ILE A 67 -36.47 -21.63 28.49
N ILE A 68 -36.26 -20.77 29.49
CA ILE A 68 -36.12 -19.32 29.33
C ILE A 68 -34.70 -19.02 28.82
N ARG A 69 -34.57 -18.87 27.49
CA ARG A 69 -33.28 -18.67 26.81
C ARG A 69 -32.48 -17.47 27.33
N GLU A 70 -33.16 -16.40 27.74
CA GLU A 70 -32.49 -15.21 28.28
C GLU A 70 -31.83 -15.50 29.63
N ASN A 71 -32.51 -16.22 30.53
CA ASN A 71 -31.97 -16.62 31.83
C ASN A 71 -30.83 -17.62 31.66
N LEU A 72 -30.98 -18.60 30.75
CA LEU A 72 -29.91 -19.52 30.41
C LEU A 72 -28.69 -18.75 29.88
N ARG A 73 -28.90 -17.82 28.95
CA ARG A 73 -27.84 -16.98 28.38
C ARG A 73 -27.12 -16.17 29.46
N GLN A 74 -27.84 -15.57 30.40
CA GLN A 74 -27.22 -14.80 31.50
C GLN A 74 -26.32 -15.66 32.38
N GLN A 75 -26.67 -16.93 32.60
CA GLN A 75 -25.83 -17.85 33.37
C GLN A 75 -24.57 -18.26 32.60
N VAL A 76 -24.67 -18.61 31.31
CA VAL A 76 -23.48 -18.97 30.51
C VAL A 76 -22.63 -17.79 30.03
N PHE A 77 -23.18 -16.57 29.98
CA PHE A 77 -22.46 -15.39 29.49
C PHE A 77 -21.43 -14.92 30.51
N GLY A 78 -20.14 -14.96 30.13
CA GLY A 78 -19.03 -14.61 31.01
C GLY A 78 -18.51 -15.74 31.91
N ASN A 79 -19.12 -16.94 31.85
CA ASN A 79 -18.68 -18.11 32.61
C ASN A 79 -18.30 -19.28 31.68
N THR A 80 -16.99 -19.44 31.46
CA THR A 80 -16.45 -20.45 30.54
C THR A 80 -16.79 -21.89 30.93
N GLU A 81 -16.85 -22.21 32.23
CA GLU A 81 -17.13 -23.57 32.70
C GLU A 81 -18.61 -23.93 32.52
N GLN A 82 -19.51 -23.00 32.83
CA GLN A 82 -20.94 -23.18 32.56
C GLN A 82 -21.23 -23.29 31.05
N ARG A 83 -20.53 -22.49 30.22
CA ARG A 83 -20.66 -22.58 28.76
C ARG A 83 -20.25 -23.96 28.23
N LYS A 84 -19.12 -24.53 28.72
CA LYS A 84 -18.69 -25.88 28.34
C LYS A 84 -19.69 -26.97 28.76
N LEU A 85 -20.34 -26.82 29.91
CA LEU A 85 -21.40 -27.73 30.36
C LEU A 85 -22.59 -27.71 29.41
N LEU A 86 -23.06 -26.53 29.01
CA LEU A 86 -24.13 -26.37 28.04
C LEU A 86 -23.75 -26.99 26.67
N GLU A 87 -22.54 -26.71 26.20
CA GLU A 87 -22.00 -27.26 24.95
C GLU A 87 -21.90 -28.80 24.99
N ARG A 88 -21.56 -29.40 26.13
CA ARG A 88 -21.48 -30.87 26.31
C ARG A 88 -22.84 -31.55 26.16
N VAL A 89 -23.92 -30.91 26.58
CA VAL A 89 -25.28 -31.45 26.44
C VAL A 89 -25.77 -31.32 25.00
N LEU A 90 -25.56 -30.15 24.39
CA LEU A 90 -26.14 -29.83 23.07
C LEU A 90 -25.35 -30.41 21.89
N HIS A 91 -24.01 -30.35 21.89
CA HIS A 91 -23.21 -30.72 20.72
C HIS A 91 -23.40 -32.17 20.23
N PRO A 92 -23.52 -33.20 21.09
CA PRO A 92 -23.78 -34.56 20.63
C PRO A 92 -25.08 -34.69 19.83
N HIS A 93 -26.15 -34.02 20.28
CA HIS A 93 -27.45 -34.04 19.63
C HIS A 93 -27.41 -33.29 18.29
N VAL A 94 -26.82 -32.10 18.26
CA VAL A 94 -26.63 -31.33 17.01
C VAL A 94 -25.79 -32.12 15.99
N ARG A 95 -24.75 -32.84 16.46
CA ARG A 95 -23.95 -33.72 15.61
C ARG A 95 -24.77 -34.84 15.02
N GLN A 96 -25.61 -35.47 15.82
CA GLN A 96 -26.47 -36.57 15.38
C GLN A 96 -27.49 -36.09 14.34
N GLU A 97 -28.15 -34.95 14.57
CA GLU A 97 -29.08 -34.35 13.61
C GLU A 97 -28.38 -33.99 12.29
N CYS A 98 -27.20 -33.37 12.36
CA CYS A 98 -26.41 -33.02 11.18
C CYS A 98 -26.04 -34.26 10.35
N LEU A 99 -25.54 -35.31 11.01
CA LEU A 99 -25.16 -36.57 10.35
C LEU A 99 -26.38 -37.29 9.74
N ALA A 100 -27.52 -37.29 10.44
CA ALA A 100 -28.75 -37.88 9.96
C ALA A 100 -29.27 -37.14 8.72
N LEU A 101 -29.33 -35.81 8.77
CA LEU A 101 -29.77 -35.00 7.64
C LEU A 101 -28.82 -35.14 6.44
N ARG A 102 -27.51 -35.18 6.68
CA ARG A 102 -26.52 -35.41 5.63
C ARG A 102 -26.69 -36.78 4.98
N ALA A 103 -26.88 -37.83 5.78
CA ALA A 103 -27.11 -39.18 5.26
C ALA A 103 -28.40 -39.25 4.44
N GLN A 104 -29.45 -38.54 4.86
CA GLN A 104 -30.70 -38.44 4.12
C GLN A 104 -30.52 -37.67 2.80
N ALA A 105 -29.85 -36.51 2.84
CA ALA A 105 -29.53 -35.71 1.64
C ALA A 105 -28.73 -36.52 0.60
N ALA A 106 -27.80 -37.37 1.07
CA ALA A 106 -27.05 -38.26 0.19
C ALA A 106 -27.93 -39.34 -0.47
N LYS A 107 -28.92 -39.88 0.25
CA LYS A 107 -29.90 -40.83 -0.31
C LYS A 107 -30.85 -40.16 -1.30
N ASP A 108 -31.22 -38.92 -1.03
CA ASP A 108 -32.11 -38.11 -1.87
C ASP A 108 -31.40 -37.54 -3.12
N GLY A 109 -30.11 -37.84 -3.30
CA GLY A 109 -29.35 -37.45 -4.48
C GLY A 109 -28.91 -35.99 -4.52
N ALA A 110 -28.89 -35.30 -3.38
CA ALA A 110 -28.45 -33.90 -3.31
C ALA A 110 -27.02 -33.73 -3.82
N ARG A 111 -26.75 -32.70 -4.64
CA ARG A 111 -25.40 -32.39 -5.13
C ARG A 111 -24.51 -31.85 -4.01
N CYS A 112 -25.09 -31.09 -3.09
CA CYS A 112 -24.35 -30.39 -2.04
C CYS A 112 -25.09 -30.45 -0.70
N PHE A 113 -24.34 -30.75 0.36
CA PHE A 113 -24.76 -30.56 1.74
C PHE A 113 -23.89 -29.46 2.37
N LEU A 114 -24.52 -28.43 2.94
CA LEU A 114 -23.83 -27.30 3.57
C LEU A 114 -24.27 -27.17 5.02
N ALA A 115 -23.34 -27.32 5.97
CA ALA A 115 -23.63 -27.03 7.38
C ALA A 115 -23.09 -25.64 7.76
N ASP A 116 -23.94 -24.74 8.26
CA ASP A 116 -23.52 -23.50 8.92
C ASP A 116 -23.11 -23.82 10.36
N VAL A 117 -21.81 -23.76 10.61
CA VAL A 117 -21.15 -24.13 11.87
C VAL A 117 -20.34 -22.93 12.37
N PRO A 118 -20.93 -22.06 13.22
CA PRO A 118 -20.26 -20.85 13.70
C PRO A 118 -18.93 -21.10 14.44
N LEU A 119 -18.82 -22.23 15.14
CA LEU A 119 -17.67 -22.63 15.98
C LEU A 119 -16.89 -23.82 15.40
N LEU A 120 -16.85 -23.94 14.07
CA LEU A 120 -16.27 -25.09 13.37
C LEU A 120 -14.85 -25.43 13.84
N PHE A 121 -13.96 -24.44 13.86
CA PHE A 121 -12.55 -24.62 14.15
C PHE A 121 -12.22 -24.59 15.64
N GLU A 122 -13.08 -23.95 16.44
CA GLU A 122 -12.97 -23.90 17.89
C GLU A 122 -13.24 -25.26 18.53
N ASN A 123 -14.25 -25.97 18.01
CA ASN A 123 -14.73 -27.22 18.62
C ASN A 123 -14.36 -28.48 17.83
N GLY A 124 -13.72 -28.33 16.66
CA GLY A 124 -13.29 -29.46 15.83
C GLY A 124 -14.47 -30.29 15.31
N PHE A 125 -15.57 -29.64 14.93
CA PHE A 125 -16.77 -30.34 14.48
C PHE A 125 -16.55 -31.00 13.12
N ASP A 126 -16.41 -32.32 13.13
CA ASP A 126 -16.26 -33.15 11.94
C ASP A 126 -17.52 -33.98 11.69
N PHE A 127 -18.13 -33.76 10.53
CA PHE A 127 -19.30 -34.47 10.02
C PHE A 127 -19.03 -35.11 8.65
N GLY A 128 -17.76 -35.26 8.28
CA GLY A 128 -17.33 -35.75 6.97
C GLY A 128 -17.34 -34.66 5.89
N GLN A 129 -17.11 -33.40 6.28
CA GLN A 129 -16.95 -32.30 5.33
C GLN A 129 -15.72 -32.50 4.45
N THR A 130 -15.87 -32.22 3.16
CA THR A 130 -14.79 -32.25 2.18
C THR A 130 -14.04 -30.93 2.11
N GLN A 131 -14.71 -29.81 2.45
CA GLN A 131 -14.12 -28.47 2.44
C GLN A 131 -14.75 -27.58 3.52
N ALA A 132 -13.94 -26.67 4.07
CA ALA A 132 -14.34 -25.61 5.00
C ALA A 132 -14.28 -24.23 4.32
N ILE A 133 -15.38 -23.48 4.44
CA ILE A 133 -15.59 -22.16 3.87
C ILE A 133 -15.65 -21.15 5.01
N THR A 134 -14.81 -20.11 4.98
CA THR A 134 -14.90 -18.98 5.92
C THR A 134 -15.43 -17.73 5.24
N VAL A 135 -16.49 -17.13 5.77
CA VAL A 135 -16.94 -15.79 5.37
C VAL A 135 -16.23 -14.74 6.22
N SER A 136 -15.53 -13.82 5.56
CA SER A 136 -14.68 -12.81 6.17
C SER A 136 -15.10 -11.38 5.85
N THR A 137 -14.86 -10.46 6.77
CA THR A 137 -15.02 -9.01 6.61
C THR A 137 -14.10 -8.28 7.60
N THR A 138 -13.77 -7.02 7.36
CA THR A 138 -12.98 -6.21 8.28
C THR A 138 -13.68 -6.01 9.63
N ARG A 139 -12.88 -5.86 10.69
CA ARG A 139 -13.38 -5.61 12.05
C ARG A 139 -14.26 -4.35 12.14
N ALA A 140 -13.90 -3.29 11.40
CA ALA A 140 -14.69 -2.07 11.32
C ALA A 140 -16.09 -2.35 10.75
N THR A 141 -16.17 -3.14 9.67
CA THR A 141 -17.45 -3.55 9.08
C THR A 141 -18.27 -4.43 10.03
N GLN A 142 -17.65 -5.36 10.78
CA GLN A 142 -18.35 -6.18 11.78
C GLN A 142 -18.99 -5.31 12.86
N ILE A 143 -18.23 -4.35 13.42
CA ILE A 143 -18.72 -3.44 14.47
C ILE A 143 -19.86 -2.59 13.92
N ALA A 144 -19.71 -2.02 12.73
CA ALA A 144 -20.75 -1.20 12.10
C ALA A 144 -22.05 -1.99 11.89
N ARG A 145 -21.96 -3.23 11.39
CA ARG A 145 -23.11 -4.12 11.19
C ARG A 145 -23.79 -4.51 12.51
N LEU A 146 -23.01 -4.80 13.55
CA LEU A 146 -23.55 -5.16 14.87
C LEU A 146 -24.26 -3.98 15.53
N LYS A 147 -23.71 -2.78 15.43
CA LYS A 147 -24.38 -1.55 15.89
C LYS A 147 -25.70 -1.34 15.17
N ALA A 148 -25.68 -1.40 13.83
CA ALA A 148 -26.87 -1.18 13.02
C ALA A 148 -27.97 -2.24 13.28
N ARG A 149 -27.59 -3.50 13.47
CA ARG A 149 -28.54 -4.61 13.66
C ARG A 149 -29.10 -4.72 15.07
N ASN A 150 -28.27 -4.47 16.09
CA ASN A 150 -28.60 -4.81 17.48
C ASN A 150 -28.57 -3.62 18.45
N GLY A 151 -28.05 -2.45 18.04
CA GLY A 151 -27.93 -1.28 18.91
C GLY A 151 -26.94 -1.46 20.08
N TRP A 152 -26.07 -2.47 20.04
CA TRP A 152 -25.12 -2.75 21.11
C TRP A 152 -24.00 -1.72 21.20
N ASP A 153 -23.52 -1.49 22.42
CA ASP A 153 -22.37 -0.62 22.66
C ASP A 153 -21.04 -1.27 22.22
N ASN A 154 -19.98 -0.47 22.13
CA ASN A 154 -18.66 -0.94 21.70
C ASN A 154 -18.07 -1.99 22.65
N SER A 155 -18.28 -1.84 23.96
CA SER A 155 -17.67 -2.71 24.98
C SER A 155 -18.21 -4.14 24.86
N LEU A 156 -19.53 -4.27 24.74
CA LEU A 156 -20.22 -5.54 24.54
C LEU A 156 -19.83 -6.18 23.21
N ILE A 157 -19.80 -5.42 22.11
CA ILE A 157 -19.37 -5.93 20.79
C ILE A 157 -17.96 -6.49 20.86
N GLU A 158 -17.03 -5.77 21.49
CA GLU A 158 -15.63 -6.20 21.61
C GLU A 158 -15.49 -7.47 22.46
N SER A 159 -16.23 -7.59 23.57
CA SER A 159 -16.23 -8.82 24.38
C SER A 159 -16.74 -10.05 23.62
N ILE A 160 -17.77 -9.88 22.77
CA ILE A 160 -18.32 -10.97 21.93
C ILE A 160 -17.31 -11.38 20.87
N LEU A 161 -16.67 -10.41 20.21
CA LEU A 161 -15.64 -10.68 19.20
C LEU A 161 -14.42 -11.37 19.82
N ALA A 162 -14.01 -11.00 21.04
CA ALA A 162 -12.91 -11.61 21.76
C ALA A 162 -13.19 -13.05 22.22
N ALA A 163 -14.46 -13.45 22.32
CA ALA A 163 -14.87 -14.80 22.71
C ALA A 163 -14.84 -15.82 21.56
N GLN A 164 -14.52 -15.38 20.34
CA GLN A 164 -14.30 -16.23 19.16
C GLN A 164 -12.80 -16.29 18.86
N ILE A 165 -12.32 -17.36 18.22
CA ILE A 165 -10.96 -17.32 17.69
C ILE A 165 -10.86 -16.20 16.64
N PRO A 166 -9.70 -15.52 16.51
CA PRO A 166 -9.51 -14.45 15.55
C PRO A 166 -9.92 -14.88 14.13
N LEU A 167 -10.56 -13.96 13.39
CA LEU A 167 -11.05 -14.25 12.05
C LEU A 167 -9.89 -14.61 11.10
N GLU A 168 -8.72 -14.01 11.30
CA GLU A 168 -7.48 -14.34 10.60
C GLU A 168 -7.07 -15.81 10.79
N GLU A 169 -7.30 -16.37 11.98
CA GLU A 169 -7.03 -17.78 12.27
C GLU A 169 -8.04 -18.69 11.59
N LYS A 170 -9.32 -18.28 11.49
CA LYS A 170 -10.34 -19.00 10.71
C LYS A 170 -10.01 -19.01 9.22
N ILE A 171 -9.58 -17.87 8.68
CA ILE A 171 -9.13 -17.74 7.29
C ILE A 171 -7.99 -18.71 7.00
N ALA A 172 -6.97 -18.76 7.87
CA ALA A 172 -5.81 -19.63 7.69
C ALA A 172 -6.16 -21.13 7.67
N ARG A 173 -7.22 -21.53 8.38
CA ARG A 173 -7.69 -22.92 8.47
C ARG A 173 -8.73 -23.27 7.39
N ALA A 174 -9.20 -22.31 6.61
CA ALA A 174 -10.23 -22.52 5.60
C ALA A 174 -9.65 -23.03 4.27
N ASP A 175 -10.42 -23.88 3.60
CA ASP A 175 -10.13 -24.24 2.21
C ASP A 175 -10.49 -23.09 1.28
N ILE A 176 -11.59 -22.39 1.57
CA ILE A 176 -12.18 -21.31 0.77
C ILE A 176 -12.53 -20.12 1.65
N VAL A 177 -12.35 -18.90 1.14
CA VAL A 177 -12.70 -17.66 1.83
C VAL A 177 -13.62 -16.81 0.95
N PHE A 178 -14.77 -16.40 1.50
CA PHE A 178 -15.68 -15.43 0.89
C PHE A 178 -15.50 -14.07 1.58
N TRP A 179 -15.10 -13.04 0.83
CA TRP A 179 -14.87 -11.69 1.34
C TRP A 179 -16.13 -10.82 1.18
N ASN A 180 -16.59 -10.23 2.28
CA ASN A 180 -17.82 -9.46 2.34
C ASN A 180 -17.59 -8.00 2.78
N ASP A 181 -16.52 -7.39 2.27
CA ASP A 181 -16.14 -5.98 2.53
C ASP A 181 -16.54 -5.01 1.41
N GLY A 182 -17.04 -5.53 0.29
CA GLY A 182 -17.42 -4.76 -0.90
C GLY A 182 -18.92 -4.66 -1.12
N ALA A 183 -19.30 -4.24 -2.33
CA ALA A 183 -20.69 -4.17 -2.76
C ALA A 183 -21.32 -5.59 -2.80
N PRO A 184 -22.64 -5.76 -2.56
CA PRO A 184 -23.31 -7.06 -2.50
C PRO A 184 -23.08 -7.95 -3.74
N GLU A 185 -22.89 -7.34 -4.90
CA GLU A 185 -22.62 -7.99 -6.19
C GLU A 185 -21.27 -8.72 -6.16
N THR A 186 -20.32 -8.20 -5.37
CA THR A 186 -18.99 -8.81 -5.19
C THR A 186 -19.12 -10.17 -4.51
N LEU A 187 -19.81 -10.23 -3.37
CA LEU A 187 -20.06 -11.49 -2.67
C LEU A 187 -20.90 -12.46 -3.53
N THR A 188 -21.85 -11.92 -4.29
CA THR A 188 -22.69 -12.72 -5.20
C THR A 188 -21.85 -13.39 -6.29
N ALA A 189 -20.97 -12.64 -6.96
CA ALA A 189 -20.09 -13.16 -8.00
C ALA A 189 -19.10 -14.20 -7.45
N GLN A 190 -18.57 -13.96 -6.26
CA GLN A 190 -17.72 -14.90 -5.52
C GLN A 190 -18.41 -16.26 -5.31
N VAL A 191 -19.61 -16.26 -4.73
CA VAL A 191 -20.39 -17.50 -4.49
C VAL A 191 -20.82 -18.14 -5.81
N GLN A 192 -21.25 -17.35 -6.79
CA GLN A 192 -21.66 -17.86 -8.10
C GLN A 192 -20.50 -18.60 -8.80
N ARG A 193 -19.30 -18.03 -8.80
CA ARG A 193 -18.11 -18.66 -9.41
C ARG A 193 -17.77 -19.98 -8.73
N PHE A 194 -17.86 -20.03 -7.40
CA PHE A 194 -17.69 -21.28 -6.65
C PHE A 194 -18.74 -22.32 -7.05
N CYS A 195 -20.02 -21.93 -7.11
CA CYS A 195 -21.14 -22.81 -7.46
C CYS A 195 -21.09 -23.33 -8.91
N LYS A 196 -20.45 -22.63 -9.84
CA LYS A 196 -20.29 -23.10 -11.24
C LYS A 196 -19.41 -24.35 -11.38
N ASN A 197 -18.53 -24.62 -10.41
CA ASN A 197 -17.59 -25.75 -10.47
C ASN A 197 -18.18 -27.05 -9.89
N PHE A 198 -19.47 -27.08 -9.53
CA PHE A 198 -20.12 -28.30 -9.04
C PHE A 198 -20.43 -29.24 -10.21
N PRO A 199 -20.13 -30.55 -10.11
CA PRO A 199 -20.39 -31.50 -11.18
C PRO A 199 -21.87 -31.52 -11.59
N PRO A 200 -22.19 -31.74 -12.88
CA PRO A 200 -23.57 -31.83 -13.36
C PRO A 200 -24.29 -33.07 -12.81
N LEU A 201 -25.63 -33.02 -12.72
CA LEU A 201 -26.47 -34.17 -12.36
C LEU A 201 -26.29 -35.28 -13.39
N SER A 202 -25.88 -36.48 -12.97
CA SER A 202 -26.04 -37.67 -13.79
C SER A 202 -27.54 -37.97 -13.91
N MET A 203 -28.13 -37.68 -15.06
CA MET A 203 -29.44 -38.24 -15.41
C MET A 203 -29.30 -39.76 -15.38
N SER A 204 -30.13 -40.42 -14.58
CA SER A 204 -30.27 -41.87 -14.56
C SER A 204 -30.73 -42.34 -15.95
N ASP A 205 -29.87 -43.06 -16.67
CA ASP A 205 -30.29 -43.81 -17.84
C ASP A 205 -31.28 -44.90 -17.41
N THR A 206 -32.54 -44.70 -17.77
CA THR A 206 -33.54 -45.75 -17.90
C THR A 206 -33.13 -46.67 -19.05
N THR A 207 -32.61 -47.86 -18.76
CA THR A 207 -32.73 -49.02 -19.66
C THR A 207 -33.01 -50.30 -18.88
N GLU A 208 -33.91 -51.09 -19.43
CA GLU A 208 -34.55 -52.26 -18.86
C GLU A 208 -33.63 -53.50 -18.71
N LYS A 209 -33.96 -54.30 -17.69
CA LYS A 209 -33.77 -55.75 -17.47
C LYS A 209 -33.12 -56.56 -18.62
N THR A 210 -32.23 -57.52 -18.37
CA THR A 210 -32.50 -58.82 -17.69
C THR A 210 -31.17 -59.58 -17.37
N PRO A 211 -31.21 -60.68 -16.58
CA PRO A 211 -30.14 -61.09 -15.66
C PRO A 211 -29.31 -62.30 -16.14
N GLU A 212 -28.12 -62.48 -15.55
CA GLU A 212 -27.56 -63.81 -15.26
C GLU A 212 -26.39 -63.70 -14.24
N ALA A 213 -26.35 -64.65 -13.31
CA ALA A 213 -25.28 -64.93 -12.35
C ALA A 213 -24.82 -66.39 -12.59
N PRO A 214 -23.83 -66.99 -11.87
CA PRO A 214 -22.92 -66.45 -10.86
C PRO A 214 -21.45 -66.95 -10.99
N ALA A 215 -20.65 -66.60 -9.96
CA ALA A 215 -19.49 -67.33 -9.40
C ALA A 215 -18.08 -66.93 -9.85
N GLY A 216 -17.27 -66.50 -8.87
CA GLY A 216 -15.84 -66.29 -9.00
C GLY A 216 -15.22 -65.47 -7.87
N GLU A 217 -15.11 -66.08 -6.69
CA GLU A 217 -14.07 -65.87 -5.66
C GLU A 217 -13.86 -64.48 -5.02
N ILE A 218 -14.23 -64.42 -3.74
CA ILE A 218 -13.66 -63.51 -2.74
C ILE A 218 -12.33 -64.11 -2.29
N ALA A 219 -11.21 -63.41 -2.51
CA ALA A 219 -10.20 -63.10 -1.49
C ALA A 219 -8.92 -62.58 -2.15
N THR A 220 -8.64 -61.28 -1.98
CA THR A 220 -7.39 -60.73 -1.42
C THR A 220 -7.33 -59.24 -1.74
N ALA A 221 -7.39 -58.38 -0.72
CA ALA A 221 -6.60 -57.15 -0.59
C ALA A 221 -7.11 -56.36 0.61
N VAL A 222 -6.63 -56.75 1.79
CA VAL A 222 -6.42 -55.79 2.87
C VAL A 222 -5.22 -54.93 2.45
N ALA A 223 -5.35 -53.62 2.66
CA ALA A 223 -4.33 -52.59 2.49
C ALA A 223 -3.94 -52.26 1.04
N GLN A 224 -4.47 -51.14 0.53
CA GLN A 224 -3.65 -49.96 0.24
C GLN A 224 -4.47 -48.76 -0.26
N ALA A 225 -4.06 -47.59 0.25
CA ALA A 225 -4.10 -46.28 -0.38
C ALA A 225 -5.46 -45.62 -0.72
N SER A 226 -5.84 -44.74 0.21
CA SER A 226 -6.19 -43.34 -0.08
C SER A 226 -5.75 -42.83 -1.46
N THR A 227 -6.67 -42.74 -2.40
CA THR A 227 -6.54 -41.87 -3.57
C THR A 227 -6.99 -40.46 -3.19
N LYS A 228 -6.02 -39.68 -2.68
CA LYS A 228 -6.03 -38.23 -2.87
C LYS A 228 -6.17 -37.99 -4.38
N GLN A 229 -7.17 -37.21 -4.79
CA GLN A 229 -7.26 -36.69 -6.14
C GLN A 229 -5.93 -36.01 -6.50
N GLU A 230 -5.35 -36.39 -7.65
CA GLU A 230 -4.18 -35.70 -8.21
C GLU A 230 -4.51 -34.21 -8.37
N PRO A 231 -3.66 -33.29 -7.88
CA PRO A 231 -3.87 -31.87 -8.09
C PRO A 231 -3.74 -31.58 -9.58
N ALA A 232 -4.73 -30.85 -10.13
CA ALA A 232 -4.65 -30.32 -11.48
C ALA A 232 -3.29 -29.64 -11.68
N THR A 233 -2.57 -30.01 -12.75
CA THR A 233 -1.26 -29.45 -13.10
C THR A 233 -1.44 -28.01 -13.58
N TYR A 234 -1.40 -27.07 -12.65
CA TYR A 234 -1.31 -25.65 -12.96
C TYR A 234 0.14 -25.34 -13.35
N PRO A 235 0.41 -24.52 -14.38
CA PRO A 235 1.77 -24.09 -14.68
C PRO A 235 2.24 -23.18 -13.54
N VAL A 236 3.03 -23.74 -12.62
CA VAL A 236 3.68 -23.01 -11.53
C VAL A 236 5.06 -22.58 -12.03
N PRO A 237 5.30 -21.28 -12.31
CA PRO A 237 6.61 -20.84 -12.78
C PRO A 237 7.67 -21.09 -11.71
N GLU A 238 8.85 -21.57 -12.09
CA GLU A 238 9.92 -21.84 -11.12
C GLU A 238 10.46 -20.55 -10.47
N ASN A 239 10.59 -19.48 -11.25
CA ASN A 239 11.16 -18.20 -10.80
C ASN A 239 10.19 -17.06 -11.15
N ILE A 240 9.92 -16.20 -10.18
CA ILE A 240 8.96 -15.11 -10.29
C ILE A 240 9.56 -13.84 -9.69
N ASN A 241 9.47 -12.74 -10.42
CA ASN A 241 9.70 -11.41 -9.86
C ASN A 241 8.36 -10.75 -9.54
N LEU A 242 8.10 -10.45 -8.28
CA LEU A 242 6.86 -9.81 -7.84
C LEU A 242 6.66 -8.43 -8.48
N ASN A 243 7.74 -7.68 -8.72
CA ASN A 243 7.66 -6.35 -9.33
C ASN A 243 7.00 -6.39 -10.71
N ASP A 244 7.19 -7.46 -11.49
CA ASP A 244 6.57 -7.63 -12.81
C ASP A 244 5.04 -7.75 -12.72
N PHE A 245 4.53 -8.34 -11.63
CA PHE A 245 3.09 -8.46 -11.37
C PHE A 245 2.47 -7.12 -11.00
N ARG A 246 3.24 -6.20 -10.39
CA ARG A 246 2.78 -4.84 -10.10
C ARG A 246 2.55 -4.03 -11.38
N LEU A 247 3.33 -4.31 -12.43
CA LEU A 247 3.23 -3.66 -13.74
C LEU A 247 2.06 -4.18 -14.60
N LYS A 248 1.63 -5.43 -14.40
CA LYS A 248 0.49 -6.02 -15.12
C LYS A 248 -0.81 -5.25 -14.90
N SER A 249 -1.66 -5.20 -15.91
CA SER A 249 -3.02 -4.67 -15.81
C SER A 249 -3.89 -5.52 -14.88
N LEU A 250 -4.99 -4.95 -14.38
CA LEU A 250 -5.94 -5.69 -13.54
C LEU A 250 -6.55 -6.88 -14.29
N SER A 251 -6.83 -6.73 -15.58
CA SER A 251 -7.38 -7.80 -16.43
C SER A 251 -6.41 -8.98 -16.57
N GLU A 252 -5.14 -8.72 -16.86
CA GLU A 252 -4.13 -9.80 -16.95
C GLU A 252 -3.97 -10.55 -15.62
N LEU A 253 -4.04 -9.85 -14.49
CA LEU A 253 -3.98 -10.48 -13.17
C LEU A 253 -5.23 -11.31 -12.87
N GLN A 254 -6.40 -10.86 -13.33
CA GLN A 254 -7.66 -11.60 -13.20
C GLN A 254 -7.64 -12.88 -14.03
N GLU A 255 -7.17 -12.82 -15.28
CA GLU A 255 -6.98 -13.98 -16.15
C GLU A 255 -6.02 -14.99 -15.53
N LEU A 256 -4.93 -14.52 -14.91
CA LEU A 256 -3.99 -15.41 -14.21
C LEU A 256 -4.62 -16.05 -12.97
N ALA A 257 -5.42 -15.30 -12.21
CA ALA A 257 -6.16 -15.83 -11.06
C ALA A 257 -7.30 -16.78 -11.44
N GLU A 258 -7.79 -16.75 -12.67
CA GLU A 258 -8.74 -17.75 -13.19
C GLU A 258 -8.12 -19.12 -13.37
N GLN A 259 -6.81 -19.16 -13.64
CA GLN A 259 -6.04 -20.39 -13.80
C GLN A 259 -5.59 -21.00 -12.47
N ILE A 260 -5.82 -20.33 -11.34
CA ILE A 260 -5.41 -20.77 -10.00
C ILE A 260 -6.65 -21.29 -9.24
N PRO A 261 -6.54 -22.31 -8.35
CA PRO A 261 -7.67 -22.85 -7.59
C PRO A 261 -8.50 -21.80 -6.83
N PRO A 262 -9.76 -22.12 -6.46
CA PRO A 262 -10.85 -21.18 -6.15
C PRO A 262 -10.71 -20.33 -4.87
N ARG A 263 -9.50 -20.21 -4.30
CA ARG A 263 -9.18 -19.29 -3.19
C ARG A 263 -9.19 -17.82 -3.63
N ILE A 264 -8.95 -17.53 -4.91
CA ILE A 264 -8.85 -16.16 -5.43
C ILE A 264 -10.19 -15.77 -6.06
N GLN A 265 -10.98 -14.98 -5.35
CA GLN A 265 -12.32 -14.61 -5.80
C GLN A 265 -12.44 -13.13 -6.15
N GLY A 266 -13.37 -12.81 -7.06
CA GLY A 266 -13.50 -11.48 -7.67
C GLY A 266 -13.87 -10.36 -6.69
N GLY A 267 -13.56 -9.12 -7.09
CA GLY A 267 -13.87 -7.89 -6.35
C GLY A 267 -12.85 -7.47 -5.27
N ILE A 268 -11.68 -8.09 -5.26
CA ILE A 268 -10.52 -7.65 -4.46
C ILE A 268 -9.72 -6.57 -5.20
N SER A 269 -8.98 -5.73 -4.47
CA SER A 269 -8.11 -4.73 -5.07
C SER A 269 -6.99 -5.38 -5.88
N LYS A 270 -6.40 -4.65 -6.84
CA LYS A 270 -5.23 -5.11 -7.60
C LYS A 270 -4.10 -5.61 -6.68
N THR A 271 -3.86 -4.91 -5.58
CA THR A 271 -2.81 -5.23 -4.61
C THR A 271 -3.10 -6.52 -3.84
N GLN A 272 -4.36 -6.72 -3.43
CA GLN A 272 -4.79 -7.98 -2.82
C GLN A 272 -4.72 -9.13 -3.83
N LEU A 273 -5.11 -8.90 -5.08
CA LEU A 273 -5.02 -9.92 -6.13
C LEU A 273 -3.58 -10.38 -6.36
N ILE A 274 -2.63 -9.45 -6.43
CA ILE A 274 -1.19 -9.77 -6.50
C ILE A 274 -0.78 -10.59 -5.27
N TYR A 275 -1.15 -10.15 -4.07
CA TYR A 275 -0.85 -10.87 -2.83
C TYR A 275 -1.33 -12.32 -2.87
N GLU A 276 -2.58 -12.57 -3.27
CA GLU A 276 -3.16 -13.93 -3.33
C GLU A 276 -2.45 -14.81 -4.37
N ILE A 277 -2.21 -14.28 -5.57
CA ILE A 277 -1.51 -14.98 -6.65
C ILE A 277 -0.10 -15.36 -6.22
N ILE A 278 0.64 -14.42 -5.62
CA ILE A 278 2.00 -14.67 -5.14
C ILE A 278 2.01 -15.67 -4.00
N CYS A 279 1.10 -15.56 -3.02
CA CYS A 279 0.96 -16.54 -1.95
C CYS A 279 0.74 -17.95 -2.50
N PHE A 280 -0.11 -18.09 -3.53
CA PHE A 280 -0.33 -19.36 -4.20
C PHE A 280 0.96 -19.90 -4.82
N PHE A 281 1.66 -19.11 -5.63
CA PHE A 281 2.88 -19.58 -6.30
C PHE A 281 3.98 -19.98 -5.31
N VAL A 282 4.21 -19.16 -4.27
CA VAL A 282 5.18 -19.49 -3.22
C VAL A 282 4.80 -20.78 -2.49
N ALA A 283 3.52 -20.97 -2.17
CA ALA A 283 3.04 -22.19 -1.50
C ALA A 283 3.19 -23.45 -2.37
N ASN A 284 3.27 -23.30 -3.69
CA ASN A 284 3.49 -24.39 -4.64
C ASN A 284 4.95 -24.50 -5.13
N GLY A 285 5.89 -23.84 -4.44
CA GLY A 285 7.33 -24.04 -4.66
C GLY A 285 8.01 -23.05 -5.61
N SER A 286 7.30 -22.02 -6.11
CA SER A 286 7.95 -20.96 -6.89
C SER A 286 8.95 -20.17 -6.05
N ASN A 287 10.13 -19.92 -6.61
CA ASN A 287 11.09 -18.97 -6.06
C ASN A 287 10.66 -17.54 -6.43
N VAL A 288 10.05 -16.83 -5.48
CA VAL A 288 9.63 -15.45 -5.67
C VAL A 288 10.70 -14.49 -5.13
N THR A 289 11.08 -13.51 -5.94
CA THR A 289 11.90 -12.37 -5.51
C THR A 289 11.11 -11.07 -5.59
N CYS A 290 11.47 -10.12 -4.74
CA CYS A 290 10.92 -8.75 -4.78
C CYS A 290 12.05 -7.76 -4.50
N GLU A 291 12.07 -6.66 -5.24
CA GLU A 291 12.93 -5.51 -4.99
C GLU A 291 12.08 -4.30 -4.55
N GLY A 292 12.60 -3.51 -3.63
CA GLY A 292 11.98 -2.23 -3.26
C GLY A 292 12.78 -1.48 -2.20
N VAL A 293 12.20 -0.41 -1.69
CA VAL A 293 12.87 0.50 -0.76
C VAL A 293 12.47 0.19 0.68
N LEU A 294 13.47 0.06 1.56
CA LEU A 294 13.28 -0.25 2.96
C LEU A 294 12.71 0.94 3.75
N GLU A 295 11.62 0.70 4.48
CA GLU A 295 11.04 1.61 5.47
C GLU A 295 10.93 0.89 6.83
N PHE A 296 11.64 1.36 7.84
CA PHE A 296 11.54 0.88 9.21
C PHE A 296 10.24 1.35 9.87
N GLY A 297 9.56 0.40 10.51
CA GLY A 297 8.42 0.66 11.38
C GLY A 297 8.84 1.12 12.78
N LYS A 298 7.85 1.32 13.66
CA LYS A 298 8.11 1.68 15.07
C LYS A 298 8.61 0.51 15.94
N GLU A 299 8.38 -0.73 15.52
CA GLU A 299 8.54 -1.93 16.35
C GLU A 299 9.49 -2.96 15.71
N HIS A 300 10.80 -2.74 15.70
CA HIS A 300 11.83 -3.72 15.25
C HIS A 300 11.49 -4.55 13.98
N PHE A 301 10.70 -3.98 13.07
CA PHE A 301 10.31 -4.54 11.79
C PHE A 301 10.51 -3.48 10.71
N ALA A 302 10.61 -3.93 9.46
CA ALA A 302 10.65 -3.05 8.31
C ALA A 302 9.75 -3.59 7.20
N MET A 303 9.35 -2.69 6.32
CA MET A 303 8.58 -3.00 5.12
C MET A 303 9.40 -2.65 3.88
N ILE A 304 9.34 -3.48 2.86
CA ILE A 304 9.85 -3.16 1.53
C ILE A 304 8.70 -2.52 0.76
N ARG A 305 8.86 -1.24 0.46
CA ARG A 305 7.88 -0.42 -0.23
C ARG A 305 8.15 -0.35 -1.72
N ASP A 306 7.08 -0.26 -2.49
CA ASP A 306 7.15 -0.06 -3.93
C ASP A 306 7.47 1.41 -4.28
N PRO A 307 8.64 1.72 -4.88
CA PRO A 307 8.94 3.07 -5.34
C PRO A 307 7.99 3.56 -6.44
N GLU A 308 7.51 2.66 -7.30
CA GLU A 308 6.64 3.01 -8.45
C GLU A 308 5.24 3.50 -8.00
N ARG A 309 4.84 3.21 -6.75
CA ARG A 309 3.60 3.71 -6.14
C ARG A 309 3.86 4.80 -5.11
N SER A 310 4.98 5.51 -5.23
CA SER A 310 5.38 6.55 -4.29
C SER A 310 5.45 6.07 -2.84
N PHE A 311 5.80 4.80 -2.61
CA PHE A 311 5.85 4.17 -1.29
C PHE A 311 4.49 4.13 -0.56
N ARG A 312 3.38 4.11 -1.32
CA ARG A 312 2.04 3.94 -0.73
C ARG A 312 1.92 2.53 -0.14
N GLN A 313 1.49 2.47 1.12
CA GLN A 313 1.28 1.22 1.84
C GLN A 313 0.27 0.34 1.09
N SER A 314 0.67 -0.90 0.80
CA SER A 314 -0.12 -1.83 0.00
C SER A 314 -0.04 -3.25 0.55
N GLN A 315 -1.04 -4.09 0.25
CA GLN A 315 -1.10 -5.49 0.71
C GLN A 315 0.02 -6.37 0.12
N ASP A 316 0.56 -5.97 -1.03
CA ASP A 316 1.67 -6.60 -1.72
C ASP A 316 3.05 -6.08 -1.26
N ASP A 317 3.13 -5.29 -0.18
CA ASP A 317 4.39 -4.94 0.47
C ASP A 317 4.99 -6.14 1.21
N ILE A 318 6.33 -6.19 1.33
CA ILE A 318 7.02 -7.30 1.97
C ILE A 318 7.44 -6.93 3.38
N HIS A 319 7.04 -7.74 4.35
CA HIS A 319 7.47 -7.65 5.74
C HIS A 319 8.87 -8.24 5.92
N ILE A 320 9.74 -7.53 6.65
CA ILE A 320 11.03 -8.04 7.12
C ILE A 320 10.98 -8.17 8.64
N GLY A 321 11.06 -9.41 9.12
CA GLY A 321 11.08 -9.72 10.55
C GLY A 321 12.42 -9.41 11.22
N GLY A 322 12.38 -9.19 12.53
CA GLY A 322 13.53 -8.81 13.37
C GLY A 322 14.84 -9.61 13.14
N PRO A 323 14.84 -10.96 13.10
CA PRO A 323 16.06 -11.74 12.91
C PRO A 323 16.82 -11.44 11.61
N VAL A 324 16.09 -11.15 10.53
CA VAL A 324 16.68 -10.79 9.23
C VAL A 324 17.25 -9.37 9.28
N LEU A 325 16.60 -8.46 10.01
CA LEU A 325 17.05 -7.07 10.18
C LEU A 325 18.34 -6.95 11.00
N THR A 326 18.48 -7.75 12.06
CA THR A 326 19.64 -7.66 12.98
C THR A 326 20.97 -8.01 12.30
N ASN A 327 20.95 -8.83 11.25
CA ASN A 327 22.17 -9.35 10.62
C ASN A 327 22.78 -8.45 9.54
N ALA A 328 22.08 -7.40 9.09
CA ALA A 328 22.43 -6.69 7.85
C ALA A 328 22.71 -5.18 8.00
N ASN A 329 22.73 -4.61 9.21
CA ASN A 329 22.94 -3.17 9.48
C ASN A 329 22.19 -2.24 8.50
N LEU A 330 20.91 -2.56 8.25
CA LEU A 330 20.13 -1.86 7.24
C LEU A 330 19.66 -0.48 7.74
N ARG A 331 19.45 0.43 6.79
CA ARG A 331 19.00 1.81 7.02
C ARG A 331 17.82 2.17 6.11
N ASN A 332 16.98 3.10 6.57
CA ASN A 332 15.88 3.64 5.76
C ASN A 332 16.37 4.12 4.38
N GLY A 333 15.51 3.91 3.37
CA GLY A 333 15.79 4.34 2.01
C GLY A 333 16.71 3.40 1.23
N GLN A 334 17.18 2.29 1.83
CA GLN A 334 17.99 1.32 1.08
C GLN A 334 17.15 0.54 0.07
N LEU A 335 17.68 0.36 -1.14
CA LEU A 335 17.12 -0.54 -2.14
C LEU A 335 17.56 -1.96 -1.80
N ILE A 336 16.59 -2.85 -1.60
CA ILE A 336 16.85 -4.23 -1.19
C ILE A 336 16.07 -5.18 -2.09
N LYS A 337 16.76 -6.24 -2.52
CA LYS A 337 16.15 -7.37 -3.22
C LYS A 337 16.13 -8.56 -2.28
N VAL A 338 14.96 -9.18 -2.14
CA VAL A 338 14.73 -10.28 -1.21
C VAL A 338 14.10 -11.48 -1.89
N LYS A 339 14.33 -12.65 -1.29
CA LYS A 339 13.52 -13.83 -1.53
C LYS A 339 12.28 -13.78 -0.63
N VAL A 340 11.11 -13.99 -1.22
CA VAL A 340 9.81 -13.91 -0.55
C VAL A 340 9.35 -15.30 -0.13
N ARG A 341 8.67 -15.38 1.02
CA ARG A 341 8.00 -16.58 1.53
C ARG A 341 6.59 -16.25 2.04
N PRO A 342 5.74 -17.26 2.32
CA PRO A 342 4.40 -17.02 2.82
C PRO A 342 4.44 -16.33 4.19
N PRO A 343 3.36 -15.63 4.59
CA PRO A 343 3.26 -15.01 5.90
C PRO A 343 3.45 -16.01 7.05
N VAL A 344 4.07 -15.58 8.16
CA VAL A 344 4.28 -16.43 9.34
C VAL A 344 3.23 -16.16 10.40
N GLN A 345 2.56 -17.23 10.87
CA GLN A 345 1.80 -17.41 12.13
C GLN A 345 0.87 -16.28 12.65
N ARG A 346 0.73 -15.14 11.97
CA ARG A 346 -0.10 -13.95 12.29
C ARG A 346 0.06 -12.77 11.30
N ASP A 347 1.08 -12.77 10.44
CA ASP A 347 1.36 -11.63 9.56
C ASP A 347 0.34 -11.50 8.41
N LYS A 348 -0.06 -10.26 8.12
CA LYS A 348 -0.98 -9.91 7.00
C LYS A 348 -0.27 -9.71 5.66
N PHE A 349 1.07 -9.75 5.66
CA PHE A 349 1.91 -9.43 4.52
C PHE A 349 2.81 -10.62 4.15
N LEU A 350 3.17 -10.70 2.87
CA LEU A 350 4.25 -11.56 2.42
C LEU A 350 5.52 -11.25 3.22
N THR A 351 6.29 -12.28 3.58
CA THR A 351 7.43 -12.12 4.48
C THR A 351 8.74 -12.41 3.76
N THR A 352 9.81 -11.77 4.21
CA THR A 352 11.17 -12.03 3.72
C THR A 352 11.67 -13.39 4.22
N ALA A 353 12.20 -14.19 3.30
CA ALA A 353 12.98 -15.39 3.61
C ALA A 353 14.45 -15.05 3.79
N GLU A 354 15.00 -14.28 2.86
CA GLU A 354 16.43 -13.98 2.76
C GLU A 354 16.63 -12.65 2.01
N ILE A 355 17.67 -11.89 2.38
CA ILE A 355 18.12 -10.73 1.63
C ILE A 355 19.14 -11.19 0.59
N LEU A 356 18.85 -10.96 -0.68
CA LEU A 356 19.69 -11.39 -1.81
C LEU A 356 20.68 -10.29 -2.20
N GLU A 357 20.20 -9.05 -2.35
CA GLU A 357 21.02 -7.91 -2.75
C GLU A 357 20.67 -6.67 -1.92
N ILE A 358 21.69 -5.85 -1.64
CA ILE A 358 21.59 -4.54 -1.00
C ILE A 358 22.23 -3.54 -1.97
N GLU A 359 21.46 -2.56 -2.43
CA GLU A 359 21.89 -1.53 -3.38
C GLU A 359 22.51 -2.11 -4.67
N GLY A 360 21.91 -3.19 -5.18
CA GLY A 360 22.37 -3.88 -6.40
C GLY A 360 23.65 -4.72 -6.22
N LYS A 361 24.15 -4.88 -5.00
CA LYS A 361 25.27 -5.78 -4.68
C LYS A 361 24.77 -7.01 -3.93
N PRO A 362 25.31 -8.22 -4.18
CA PRO A 362 24.97 -9.40 -3.38
C PRO A 362 25.16 -9.11 -1.88
N ALA A 363 24.21 -9.55 -1.05
CA ALA A 363 24.21 -9.25 0.39
C ALA A 363 25.52 -9.67 1.08
N VAL A 364 26.12 -10.77 0.64
CA VAL A 364 27.42 -11.27 1.14
C VAL A 364 28.62 -10.39 0.80
N GLN A 365 28.50 -9.54 -0.23
CA GLN A 365 29.52 -8.57 -0.67
C GLN A 365 29.20 -7.15 -0.21
N TRP A 366 28.08 -6.94 0.48
CA TRP A 366 27.68 -5.63 0.95
C TRP A 366 28.66 -5.13 2.02
N GLN A 367 29.17 -3.92 1.80
CA GLN A 367 29.98 -3.19 2.76
C GLN A 367 29.28 -1.87 3.02
N GLU A 368 29.00 -1.59 4.29
CA GLU A 368 28.33 -0.37 4.68
C GLU A 368 29.21 0.86 4.31
N PRO A 369 28.70 1.78 3.48
CA PRO A 369 29.42 3.01 3.18
C PRO A 369 29.39 3.95 4.39
N THR A 370 30.36 4.87 4.45
CA THR A 370 30.38 5.95 5.43
C THR A 370 29.02 6.65 5.46
N ASP A 371 28.45 6.79 6.66
CA ASP A 371 27.16 7.46 6.85
C ASP A 371 27.16 8.87 6.26
N PHE A 372 26.09 9.22 5.54
CA PHE A 372 25.90 10.53 4.93
C PHE A 372 26.20 11.70 5.88
N ASP A 373 25.80 11.60 7.15
CA ASP A 373 25.99 12.69 8.12
C ASP A 373 27.46 12.83 8.57
N LYS A 374 28.33 11.83 8.29
CA LYS A 374 29.77 11.85 8.58
C LYS A 374 30.62 12.28 7.38
N LEU A 375 30.02 12.43 6.20
CA LEU A 375 30.72 12.88 4.99
C LEU A 375 31.07 14.37 5.06
N THR A 376 32.24 14.76 4.57
CA THR A 376 32.71 16.16 4.58
C THR A 376 31.92 17.01 3.57
N PRO A 377 31.14 18.02 4.03
CA PRO A 377 30.40 18.90 3.13
C PRO A 377 31.31 19.93 2.46
N MET A 378 31.15 20.11 1.15
CA MET A 378 31.86 21.10 0.34
C MET A 378 30.88 22.09 -0.30
N PHE A 379 31.41 23.24 -0.72
CA PHE A 379 30.68 24.13 -1.63
C PHE A 379 30.52 23.47 -3.01
N PRO A 380 29.43 23.75 -3.73
CA PRO A 380 29.33 23.39 -5.14
C PRO A 380 30.44 24.03 -5.97
N ASP A 381 31.10 23.21 -6.79
CA ASP A 381 32.20 23.59 -7.68
C ASP A 381 32.04 23.01 -9.10
N SER A 382 31.16 22.03 -9.28
CA SER A 382 30.72 21.55 -10.59
C SER A 382 29.34 22.11 -10.92
N ARG A 383 29.25 22.86 -12.02
CA ARG A 383 27.99 23.40 -12.55
C ARG A 383 27.12 22.29 -13.16
N ILE A 384 25.80 22.45 -13.01
CA ILE A 384 24.76 21.70 -13.73
C ILE A 384 24.29 22.59 -14.87
N HIS A 385 24.60 22.22 -16.10
CA HIS A 385 24.24 23.02 -17.27
C HIS A 385 22.75 22.85 -17.60
N LEU A 386 22.02 23.96 -17.66
CA LEU A 386 20.58 23.97 -17.92
C LEU A 386 20.21 24.53 -19.30
N GLU A 387 21.16 25.08 -20.05
CA GLU A 387 20.95 25.58 -21.39
C GLU A 387 20.48 24.48 -22.36
N GLY A 388 19.49 24.79 -23.19
CA GLY A 388 19.05 23.95 -24.30
C GLY A 388 18.71 24.78 -25.53
N GLU A 389 18.52 24.11 -26.66
CA GLU A 389 18.18 24.76 -27.93
C GLU A 389 16.68 24.98 -28.08
N GLY A 390 16.27 26.18 -28.51
CA GLY A 390 14.88 26.51 -28.82
C GLY A 390 14.21 27.44 -27.82
N THR A 391 13.00 27.90 -28.17
CA THR A 391 12.28 28.90 -27.38
C THR A 391 11.75 28.37 -26.05
N GLU A 392 11.56 27.06 -25.93
CA GLU A 392 11.12 26.42 -24.67
C GLU A 392 12.19 26.44 -23.57
N PHE A 393 13.47 26.65 -23.93
CA PHE A 393 14.60 26.67 -22.98
C PHE A 393 15.01 28.09 -22.55
N LEU A 394 14.29 29.13 -22.96
CA LEU A 394 14.62 30.51 -22.57
C LEU A 394 14.62 30.70 -21.04
N GLY A 395 13.70 30.04 -20.33
CA GLY A 395 13.65 30.06 -18.86
C GLY A 395 14.94 29.59 -18.21
N VAL A 396 15.42 28.41 -18.62
CA VAL A 396 16.62 27.80 -18.07
C VAL A 396 17.91 28.48 -18.55
N ARG A 397 17.93 29.04 -19.76
CA ARG A 397 19.04 29.91 -20.22
C ARG A 397 19.19 31.16 -19.35
N VAL A 398 18.08 31.77 -18.92
CA VAL A 398 18.10 32.89 -17.97
C VAL A 398 18.62 32.44 -16.61
N ILE A 399 18.18 31.28 -16.09
CA ILE A 399 18.70 30.74 -14.83
C ILE A 399 20.21 30.52 -14.93
N ASP A 400 20.69 29.95 -16.03
CA ASP A 400 22.12 29.70 -16.23
C ASP A 400 22.99 30.97 -16.21
N LEU A 401 22.43 32.13 -16.54
CA LEU A 401 23.14 33.40 -16.52
C LEU A 401 22.98 34.15 -15.19
N ILE A 402 21.85 33.96 -14.51
CA ILE A 402 21.45 34.80 -13.36
C ILE A 402 21.59 34.06 -12.03
N ALA A 403 21.35 32.76 -11.98
CA ALA A 403 21.39 31.96 -10.77
C ALA A 403 21.88 30.54 -11.13
N PRO A 404 23.19 30.37 -11.39
CA PRO A 404 23.72 29.10 -11.87
C PRO A 404 23.52 28.01 -10.81
N LEU A 405 23.18 26.80 -11.26
CA LEU A 405 22.94 25.66 -10.40
C LEU A 405 24.19 24.77 -10.33
N GLY A 406 24.59 24.35 -9.14
CA GLY A 406 25.74 23.45 -8.92
C GLY A 406 25.37 22.09 -8.33
N LYS A 407 26.26 21.11 -8.49
CA LYS A 407 26.18 19.82 -7.80
C LYS A 407 26.34 20.04 -6.29
N GLY A 408 25.31 19.70 -5.52
CA GLY A 408 25.22 19.99 -4.09
C GLY A 408 24.50 21.29 -3.71
N GLN A 409 23.87 21.98 -4.67
CA GLN A 409 23.18 23.26 -4.41
C GLN A 409 21.91 23.08 -3.54
N ARG A 410 21.64 24.07 -2.69
CA ARG A 410 20.37 24.27 -1.99
C ARG A 410 19.63 25.46 -2.62
N GLY A 411 18.87 25.18 -3.67
CA GLY A 411 18.16 26.18 -4.45
C GLY A 411 16.70 26.35 -4.01
N LEU A 412 16.23 27.60 -4.03
CA LEU A 412 14.83 27.97 -3.84
C LEU A 412 14.29 28.64 -5.10
N ILE A 413 13.15 28.16 -5.60
CA ILE A 413 12.33 28.87 -6.58
C ILE A 413 11.19 29.54 -5.82
N VAL A 414 11.33 30.84 -5.59
CA VAL A 414 10.38 31.65 -4.82
C VAL A 414 9.31 32.15 -5.79
N ALA A 415 8.07 31.70 -5.65
CA ALA A 415 7.04 31.99 -6.63
C ALA A 415 5.70 32.35 -5.98
N PRO A 416 5.00 33.40 -6.47
CA PRO A 416 3.61 33.62 -6.13
C PRO A 416 2.71 32.56 -6.82
N PRO A 417 1.47 32.37 -6.35
CA PRO A 417 0.48 31.59 -7.07
C PRO A 417 0.36 32.06 -8.53
N ARG A 418 0.29 31.11 -9.47
CA ARG A 418 0.24 31.38 -10.92
C ARG A 418 1.48 32.09 -11.50
N GLY A 419 2.60 32.15 -10.78
CA GLY A 419 3.86 32.74 -11.27
C GLY A 419 4.62 31.93 -12.32
N GLY A 420 4.12 30.76 -12.74
CA GLY A 420 4.77 29.88 -13.72
C GLY A 420 5.77 28.87 -13.14
N LYS A 421 5.70 28.57 -11.82
CA LYS A 421 6.57 27.60 -11.12
C LYS A 421 6.68 26.26 -11.85
N THR A 422 5.53 25.70 -12.26
CA THR A 422 5.43 24.33 -12.79
C THR A 422 6.11 24.24 -14.15
N ILE A 423 5.91 25.25 -15.01
CA ILE A 423 6.54 25.31 -16.33
C ILE A 423 8.06 25.41 -16.17
N LEU A 424 8.54 26.28 -15.27
CA LEU A 424 9.96 26.45 -15.03
C LEU A 424 10.60 25.17 -14.48
N LEU A 425 9.94 24.50 -13.51
CA LEU A 425 10.43 23.25 -12.94
C LEU A 425 10.52 22.13 -13.98
N LYS A 426 9.54 22.02 -14.87
CA LYS A 426 9.59 21.07 -16.01
C LYS A 426 10.71 21.37 -16.98
N GLN A 427 10.94 22.65 -17.32
CA GLN A 427 12.06 23.05 -18.18
C GLN A 427 13.40 22.67 -17.55
N ILE A 428 13.57 22.92 -16.25
CA ILE A 428 14.77 22.53 -15.50
C ILE A 428 14.93 21.00 -15.54
N ALA A 429 13.87 20.24 -15.27
CA ALA A 429 13.91 18.79 -15.25
C ALA A 429 14.29 18.18 -16.61
N LYS A 430 13.65 18.66 -17.70
CA LYS A 430 13.99 18.27 -19.08
C LYS A 430 15.45 18.58 -19.40
N SER A 431 15.91 19.76 -19.02
CA SER A 431 17.28 20.19 -19.30
C SER A 431 18.34 19.38 -18.54
N ILE A 432 18.11 19.13 -17.24
CA ILE A 432 18.97 18.26 -16.44
C ILE A 432 19.10 16.89 -17.11
N LYS A 433 17.98 16.29 -17.52
CA LYS A 433 17.98 14.98 -18.17
C LYS A 433 18.72 14.96 -19.50
N ALA A 434 18.62 16.03 -20.28
CA ALA A 434 19.31 16.17 -21.57
C ALA A 434 20.82 16.37 -21.40
N ASN A 435 21.22 17.23 -20.46
CA ASN A 435 22.59 17.73 -20.37
C ASN A 435 23.45 17.01 -19.33
N ASN A 436 22.84 16.33 -18.35
CA ASN A 436 23.51 15.71 -17.23
C ASN A 436 22.97 14.27 -17.02
N PRO A 437 23.07 13.37 -18.02
CA PRO A 437 22.48 12.03 -17.93
C PRO A 437 23.13 11.15 -16.84
N GLU A 438 24.27 11.55 -16.30
CA GLU A 438 24.96 10.85 -15.21
C GLU A 438 24.33 11.13 -13.83
N VAL A 439 23.46 12.13 -13.70
CA VAL A 439 22.82 12.47 -12.43
C VAL A 439 21.49 11.74 -12.27
N GLU A 440 21.21 11.30 -11.05
CA GLU A 440 19.93 10.70 -10.69
C GLU A 440 18.91 11.83 -10.43
N LEU A 441 18.06 12.11 -11.42
CA LEU A 441 17.00 13.10 -11.30
C LEU A 441 15.76 12.49 -10.62
N VAL A 442 15.39 13.07 -9.48
CA VAL A 442 14.22 12.71 -8.68
C VAL A 442 13.29 13.91 -8.59
N ILE A 443 12.00 13.69 -8.82
CA ILE A 443 10.96 14.70 -8.67
C ILE A 443 10.06 14.31 -7.51
N LEU A 444 9.77 15.24 -6.61
CA LEU A 444 8.87 15.06 -5.48
C LEU A 444 7.78 16.13 -5.49
N LEU A 445 6.54 15.70 -5.72
CA LEU A 445 5.35 16.55 -5.77
C LEU A 445 4.48 16.31 -4.53
N LEU A 446 4.21 17.36 -3.76
CA LEU A 446 3.48 17.31 -2.49
C LEU A 446 2.30 18.28 -2.53
N ASP A 447 1.11 17.78 -2.17
CA ASP A 447 -0.14 18.55 -2.12
C ASP A 447 -0.49 19.19 -3.49
N GLU A 448 -0.12 18.50 -4.57
CA GLU A 448 -0.39 18.92 -5.96
C GLU A 448 -1.58 18.13 -6.55
N ARG A 449 -2.18 18.66 -7.62
CA ARG A 449 -3.35 18.01 -8.24
C ARG A 449 -2.99 16.74 -9.00
N PRO A 450 -3.82 15.68 -8.97
CA PRO A 450 -3.55 14.44 -9.70
C PRO A 450 -3.25 14.65 -11.18
N GLU A 451 -4.00 15.52 -11.86
CA GLU A 451 -3.79 15.85 -13.27
C GLU A 451 -2.45 16.54 -13.53
N GLU A 452 -1.96 17.35 -12.59
CA GLU A 452 -0.65 18.01 -12.69
C GLU A 452 0.49 17.02 -12.45
N VAL A 453 0.29 16.00 -11.61
CA VAL A 453 1.24 14.91 -11.40
C VAL A 453 1.38 14.07 -12.68
N THR A 454 0.27 13.63 -13.27
CA THR A 454 0.29 12.86 -14.53
C THR A 454 0.98 13.64 -15.65
N ASP A 455 0.66 14.92 -15.79
CA ASP A 455 1.29 15.81 -16.78
C ASP A 455 2.80 15.98 -16.53
N PHE A 456 3.26 15.92 -15.28
CA PHE A 456 4.70 15.92 -14.96
C PHE A 456 5.39 14.62 -15.34
N GLU A 457 4.77 13.48 -15.03
CA GLU A 457 5.25 12.13 -15.35
C GLU A 457 5.44 11.93 -16.86
N GLU A 458 4.40 12.28 -17.65
CA GLU A 458 4.42 12.16 -19.11
C GLU A 458 5.43 13.11 -19.76
N THR A 459 5.61 14.31 -19.21
CA THR A 459 6.43 15.35 -19.85
C THR A 459 7.94 15.18 -19.63
N VAL A 460 8.36 14.73 -18.44
CA VAL A 460 9.80 14.72 -18.08
C VAL A 460 10.42 13.33 -18.27
N GLY A 461 9.64 12.26 -18.06
CA GLY A 461 10.13 10.89 -18.10
C GLY A 461 11.25 10.63 -17.09
N ALA A 462 11.19 11.24 -15.91
CA ALA A 462 12.08 10.98 -14.78
C ALA A 462 11.27 10.37 -13.64
N ARG A 463 11.93 9.87 -12.59
CA ARG A 463 11.23 9.26 -11.47
C ARG A 463 10.48 10.33 -10.67
N VAL A 464 9.15 10.24 -10.67
CA VAL A 464 8.26 11.12 -9.92
C VAL A 464 7.73 10.37 -8.71
N TYR A 465 7.88 10.99 -7.54
CA TYR A 465 7.23 10.61 -6.31
C TYR A 465 6.17 11.66 -5.99
N ALA A 466 4.94 11.23 -5.71
CA ALA A 466 3.84 12.15 -5.49
C ALA A 466 3.00 11.78 -4.26
N SER A 467 2.51 12.81 -3.58
CA SER A 467 1.42 12.73 -2.63
C SER A 467 0.45 13.87 -2.93
N THR A 468 -0.67 13.55 -3.58
CA THR A 468 -1.66 14.54 -4.04
C THR A 468 -2.39 15.22 -2.88
N PHE A 469 -3.13 16.29 -3.16
CA PHE A 469 -3.90 17.03 -2.15
C PHE A 469 -5.01 16.21 -1.45
N ASP A 470 -5.44 15.09 -2.04
CA ASP A 470 -6.42 14.17 -1.45
C ASP A 470 -5.85 13.37 -0.28
N GLU A 471 -4.52 13.34 -0.14
CA GLU A 471 -3.81 12.60 0.90
C GLU A 471 -3.71 13.40 2.19
N ALA A 472 -3.67 12.70 3.33
CA ALA A 472 -3.49 13.38 4.61
C ALA A 472 -2.13 14.10 4.69
N PRO A 473 -2.00 15.29 5.32
CA PRO A 473 -0.74 16.04 5.38
C PRO A 473 0.46 15.24 5.94
N LYS A 474 0.19 14.31 6.87
CA LYS A 474 1.21 13.39 7.42
C LYS A 474 1.84 12.51 6.33
N ARG A 475 1.09 12.15 5.29
CA ARG A 475 1.56 11.36 4.15
C ARG A 475 2.61 12.12 3.35
N HIS A 476 2.43 13.43 3.13
CA HIS A 476 3.42 14.26 2.43
C HIS A 476 4.80 14.19 3.11
N ALA A 477 4.82 14.30 4.44
CA ALA A 477 6.04 14.17 5.24
C ALA A 477 6.65 12.78 5.12
N GLN A 478 5.84 11.71 5.18
CA GLN A 478 6.33 10.34 5.08
C GLN A 478 6.98 10.05 3.72
N VAL A 479 6.35 10.44 2.61
CA VAL A 479 6.93 10.27 1.27
C VAL A 479 8.24 11.04 1.17
N ALA A 480 8.25 12.30 1.60
CA ALA A 480 9.44 13.13 1.55
C ALA A 480 10.60 12.53 2.37
N ASP A 481 10.34 12.10 3.61
CA ASP A 481 11.33 11.48 4.49
C ASP A 481 11.97 10.24 3.83
N LEU A 482 11.17 9.39 3.18
CA LEU A 482 11.69 8.19 2.53
C LEU A 482 12.44 8.50 1.23
N VAL A 483 11.97 9.49 0.44
CA VAL A 483 12.67 9.99 -0.75
C VAL A 483 14.03 10.56 -0.39
N ILE A 484 14.13 11.36 0.68
CA ILE A 484 15.40 11.97 1.07
C ILE A 484 16.36 10.93 1.64
N ASP A 485 15.86 9.95 2.39
CA ASP A 485 16.70 8.86 2.85
C ASP A 485 17.21 8.01 1.68
N ARG A 486 16.38 7.73 0.67
CA ARG A 486 16.81 7.08 -0.57
C ARG A 486 17.89 7.88 -1.28
N ALA A 487 17.73 9.21 -1.38
CA ALA A 487 18.72 10.10 -1.98
C ALA A 487 20.07 10.05 -1.25
N LYS A 488 20.06 10.06 0.09
CA LYS A 488 21.30 9.91 0.89
C LYS A 488 22.00 8.58 0.61
N ARG A 489 21.25 7.46 0.56
CA ARG A 489 21.83 6.13 0.26
C ARG A 489 22.52 6.09 -1.11
N MET A 490 21.97 6.81 -2.10
CA MET A 490 22.59 6.94 -3.42
C MET A 490 23.87 7.79 -3.37
N VAL A 491 23.88 8.90 -2.62
CA VAL A 491 25.07 9.76 -2.46
C VAL A 491 26.20 9.06 -1.71
N GLU A 492 25.87 8.25 -0.69
CA GLU A 492 26.83 7.39 0.02
C GLU A 492 27.55 6.40 -0.91
N GLN A 493 26.97 6.09 -2.07
CA GLN A 493 27.57 5.24 -3.12
C GLN A 493 28.32 6.05 -4.19
N GLY A 494 28.49 7.35 -3.99
CA GLY A 494 29.18 8.23 -4.94
C GLY A 494 28.30 8.79 -6.06
N LYS A 495 26.97 8.60 -6.01
CA LYS A 495 26.07 9.14 -7.04
C LYS A 495 25.78 10.63 -6.84
N HIS A 496 25.58 11.35 -7.94
CA HIS A 496 25.03 12.70 -7.92
C HIS A 496 23.52 12.63 -8.05
N VAL A 497 22.79 13.14 -7.05
CA VAL A 497 21.33 13.12 -7.01
C VAL A 497 20.81 14.55 -7.05
N ILE A 498 19.82 14.81 -7.92
CA ILE A 498 19.11 16.09 -7.95
C ILE A 498 17.64 15.84 -7.60
N LEU A 499 17.18 16.48 -6.53
CA LEU A 499 15.79 16.44 -6.07
C LEU A 499 15.09 17.75 -6.42
N LEU A 500 14.11 17.67 -7.32
CA LEU A 500 13.18 18.76 -7.60
C LEU A 500 11.95 18.61 -6.70
N LEU A 501 11.73 19.56 -5.79
CA LEU A 501 10.66 19.50 -4.79
C LEU A 501 9.60 20.59 -5.04
N ASP A 502 8.35 20.19 -5.22
CA ASP A 502 7.20 21.10 -5.28
C ASP A 502 6.17 20.70 -4.21
N SER A 503 6.13 21.30 -3.01
CA SER A 503 6.96 22.43 -2.55
C SER A 503 7.43 22.27 -1.11
N LEU A 504 8.43 23.07 -0.75
CA LEU A 504 8.97 23.14 0.61
C LEU A 504 7.92 23.65 1.62
N THR A 505 7.06 24.56 1.17
CA THR A 505 5.93 25.07 1.96
C THR A 505 4.96 23.95 2.34
N ARG A 506 4.66 23.04 1.40
CA ARG A 506 3.78 21.88 1.66
C ARG A 506 4.45 20.84 2.55
N LEU A 507 5.75 20.62 2.39
CA LEU A 507 6.52 19.76 3.30
C LEU A 507 6.47 20.27 4.74
N ALA A 508 6.65 21.58 4.95
CA ALA A 508 6.60 22.18 6.28
C ALA A 508 5.22 22.00 6.94
N ARG A 509 4.13 22.17 6.18
CA ARG A 509 2.76 21.89 6.64
C ARG A 509 2.58 20.41 7.00
N GLY A 510 3.08 19.49 6.17
CA GLY A 510 3.04 18.06 6.44
C GLY A 510 3.77 17.66 7.72
N HIS A 511 4.97 18.21 7.94
CA HIS A 511 5.71 18.02 9.18
C HIS A 511 4.98 18.59 10.40
N ASN A 512 4.35 19.76 10.26
CA ASN A 512 3.57 20.38 11.33
C ASN A 512 2.39 19.49 11.75
N SER A 513 1.63 18.96 10.78
CA SER A 513 0.52 18.04 11.03
C SER A 513 0.95 16.67 11.57
N ALA A 514 2.17 16.22 11.25
CA ALA A 514 2.69 14.94 11.74
C ALA A 514 3.12 14.99 13.22
N MET A 515 3.36 16.17 13.78
CA MET A 515 3.70 16.34 15.19
C MET A 515 2.44 16.25 16.07
N GLN A 516 2.52 15.49 17.17
CA GLN A 516 1.45 15.41 18.17
C GLN A 516 1.83 16.24 19.40
N GLY A 517 1.11 17.34 19.63
CA GLY A 517 1.35 18.24 20.75
C GLY A 517 2.65 19.05 20.63
N GLY A 518 2.80 20.05 21.49
CA GLY A 518 3.97 20.93 21.53
C GLY A 518 3.61 22.42 21.45
N PRO A 519 4.58 23.31 21.73
CA PRO A 519 4.37 24.74 21.66
C PRO A 519 4.08 25.18 20.22
N ILE A 520 3.02 25.98 20.06
CA ILE A 520 2.69 26.61 18.79
C ILE A 520 3.57 27.84 18.65
N GLY A 521 4.42 27.86 17.61
CA GLY A 521 5.27 28.99 17.29
C GLY A 521 4.54 30.08 16.50
N SER A 522 5.30 31.09 16.06
CA SER A 522 4.78 32.16 15.21
C SER A 522 4.15 31.60 13.93
N GLY A 523 3.04 32.21 13.48
CA GLY A 523 2.34 31.78 12.26
C GLY A 523 1.61 30.43 12.36
N GLY A 524 1.50 29.83 13.55
CA GLY A 524 0.81 28.56 13.75
C GLY A 524 1.66 27.31 13.46
N VAL A 525 2.99 27.46 13.38
CA VAL A 525 3.92 26.36 13.07
C VAL A 525 4.72 25.96 14.29
N SER A 526 4.82 24.66 14.53
CA SER A 526 5.71 24.11 15.56
C SER A 526 7.19 24.37 15.20
N PRO A 527 8.00 24.91 16.12
CA PRO A 527 9.45 25.09 15.89
C PRO A 527 10.17 23.79 15.53
N ALA A 528 9.74 22.66 16.10
CA ALA A 528 10.32 21.35 15.81
C ALA A 528 9.96 20.85 14.39
N ALA A 529 8.77 21.20 13.88
CA ALA A 529 8.38 20.90 12.50
C ALA A 529 9.20 21.72 11.50
N LEU A 530 9.42 23.00 11.79
CA LEU A 530 10.33 23.85 11.01
C LEU A 530 11.76 23.30 11.05
N GLN A 531 12.27 22.92 12.22
CA GLN A 531 13.59 22.31 12.35
C GLN A 531 13.74 21.05 11.51
N LYS A 532 12.72 20.17 11.50
CA LYS A 532 12.74 18.94 10.69
C LYS A 532 12.78 19.26 9.18
N SER A 533 11.93 20.17 8.74
CA SER A 533 11.90 20.65 7.34
C SER A 533 13.21 21.34 6.94
N ARG A 534 13.81 22.10 7.86
CA ARG A 534 15.11 22.74 7.65
C ARG A 534 16.23 21.72 7.56
N LYS A 535 16.19 20.67 8.39
CA LYS A 535 17.13 19.55 8.29
C LYS A 535 16.99 18.85 6.93
N PHE A 536 15.77 18.62 6.46
CA PHE A 536 15.50 18.09 5.12
C PHE A 536 16.18 18.94 4.04
N PHE A 537 15.90 20.24 3.99
CA PHE A 537 16.46 21.12 2.96
C PHE A 537 17.99 21.29 3.09
N GLY A 538 18.48 21.32 4.33
CA GLY A 538 19.91 21.36 4.68
C GLY A 538 20.67 20.05 4.43
N THR A 539 20.00 18.97 4.00
CA THR A 539 20.72 17.77 3.54
C THR A 539 21.49 18.03 2.25
N ALA A 540 21.01 18.91 1.37
CA ALA A 540 21.69 19.19 0.11
C ALA A 540 23.06 19.83 0.33
N ARG A 541 24.08 19.18 -0.25
CA ARG A 541 25.51 19.49 -0.10
C ARG A 541 26.31 18.74 -1.16
N ASN A 542 27.45 19.33 -1.54
CA ASN A 542 28.49 18.61 -2.27
C ASN A 542 29.33 17.80 -1.26
N ILE A 543 29.88 16.66 -1.65
CA ILE A 543 30.70 15.81 -0.77
C ILE A 543 32.11 15.71 -1.31
N GLU A 544 33.10 15.88 -0.43
CA GLU A 544 34.51 15.66 -0.76
C GLU A 544 34.76 14.19 -1.19
N ASN A 545 35.35 14.00 -2.37
CA ASN A 545 35.66 12.67 -2.95
C ASN A 545 34.45 11.72 -3.05
N GLY A 546 33.24 12.28 -3.22
CA GLY A 546 32.01 11.50 -3.25
C GLY A 546 30.96 12.04 -4.21
N GLY A 547 29.71 11.63 -4.00
CA GLY A 547 28.56 12.11 -4.75
C GLY A 547 28.12 13.51 -4.30
N SER A 548 26.93 13.92 -4.73
CA SER A 548 26.36 15.20 -4.28
C SER A 548 24.85 15.10 -4.19
N LEU A 549 24.25 15.79 -3.21
CA LEU A 549 22.81 15.97 -3.14
C LEU A 549 22.44 17.41 -3.47
N THR A 550 21.83 17.65 -4.62
CA THR A 550 21.24 18.93 -4.98
C THR A 550 19.75 18.90 -4.65
N ILE A 551 19.22 19.93 -3.99
CA ILE A 551 17.78 20.11 -3.80
C ILE A 551 17.40 21.47 -4.38
N LEU A 552 16.49 21.47 -5.34
CA LEU A 552 15.84 22.67 -5.85
C LEU A 552 14.36 22.60 -5.48
N ALA A 553 13.96 23.42 -4.52
CA ALA A 553 12.61 23.39 -3.98
C ALA A 553 11.85 24.67 -4.33
N THR A 554 10.57 24.56 -4.66
CA THR A 554 9.70 25.73 -4.77
C THR A 554 9.28 26.18 -3.36
N ALA A 555 9.12 27.49 -3.18
CA ALA A 555 8.58 28.12 -1.99
C ALA A 555 7.49 29.10 -2.42
N LEU A 556 6.29 28.92 -1.86
CA LEU A 556 5.16 29.81 -2.13
C LEU A 556 5.29 31.09 -1.28
N VAL A 557 5.09 32.23 -1.92
CA VAL A 557 5.01 33.55 -1.29
C VAL A 557 3.74 34.28 -1.73
N GLU A 558 3.37 35.36 -1.06
CA GLU A 558 2.18 36.16 -1.41
C GLU A 558 0.87 35.35 -1.40
N THR A 559 0.79 34.33 -0.53
CA THR A 559 -0.39 33.46 -0.37
C THR A 559 -1.39 33.98 0.67
N GLU A 560 -1.13 35.16 1.23
CA GLU A 560 -1.86 35.74 2.38
C GLU A 560 -1.82 34.85 3.64
N SER A 561 -0.95 33.82 3.65
CA SER A 561 -0.79 32.90 4.76
C SER A 561 0.45 33.24 5.58
N ARG A 562 0.23 33.69 6.83
CA ARG A 562 1.33 33.91 7.80
C ARG A 562 2.22 32.69 8.00
N LEU A 563 1.65 31.49 7.86
CA LEU A 563 2.41 30.24 7.93
C LEU A 563 3.45 30.18 6.82
N ASP A 564 3.04 30.48 5.59
CA ASP A 564 3.90 30.41 4.42
C ASP A 564 5.00 31.48 4.49
N ASP A 565 4.69 32.67 5.00
CA ASP A 565 5.68 33.73 5.25
C ASP A 565 6.77 33.28 6.24
N VAL A 566 6.36 32.69 7.38
CA VAL A 566 7.31 32.17 8.40
C VAL A 566 8.17 31.04 7.84
N VAL A 567 7.55 30.14 7.08
CA VAL A 567 8.23 29.03 6.38
C VAL A 567 9.26 29.59 5.39
N PHE A 568 8.89 30.57 4.58
CA PHE A 568 9.79 31.17 3.59
C PHE A 568 11.01 31.82 4.26
N GLU A 569 10.80 32.65 5.29
CA GLU A 569 11.90 33.32 5.99
C GLU A 569 12.87 32.33 6.65
N GLU A 570 12.37 31.23 7.20
CA GLU A 570 13.21 30.17 7.80
C GLU A 570 14.10 29.48 6.74
N PHE A 571 13.58 29.22 5.55
CA PHE A 571 14.34 28.50 4.51
C PHE A 571 15.24 29.40 3.66
N LYS A 572 14.89 30.69 3.51
CA LYS A 572 15.72 31.69 2.84
C LYS A 572 17.14 31.76 3.43
N GLY A 573 17.26 31.70 4.77
CA GLY A 573 18.55 31.67 5.45
C GLY A 573 19.36 30.37 5.22
N THR A 574 18.68 29.28 4.86
CA THR A 574 19.28 27.94 4.68
C THR A 574 19.76 27.70 3.25
N GLY A 575 19.08 28.31 2.27
CA GLY A 575 19.40 28.24 0.85
C GLY A 575 20.68 28.99 0.48
N ASN A 576 21.28 28.60 -0.63
CA ASN A 576 22.44 29.28 -1.24
C ASN A 576 22.23 29.62 -2.72
N MET A 577 21.04 29.36 -3.27
CA MET A 577 20.59 29.83 -4.58
C MET A 577 19.12 30.23 -4.46
N GLU A 578 18.75 31.35 -5.08
CA GLU A 578 17.37 31.85 -5.12
C GLU A 578 17.03 32.29 -6.55
N VAL A 579 15.90 31.78 -7.07
CA VAL A 579 15.26 32.26 -8.31
C VAL A 579 13.90 32.78 -7.92
N ARG A 580 13.70 34.09 -8.06
CA ARG A 580 12.45 34.74 -7.65
C ARG A 580 11.58 35.02 -8.87
N LEU A 581 10.34 34.56 -8.83
CA LEU A 581 9.32 34.86 -9.83
C LEU A 581 8.49 36.06 -9.38
N ASP A 582 8.21 36.95 -10.32
CA ASP A 582 7.53 38.22 -10.08
C ASP A 582 6.06 38.16 -10.52
N ARG A 583 5.17 38.64 -9.65
CA ARG A 583 3.73 38.63 -9.89
C ARG A 583 3.33 39.60 -11.01
N GLU A 584 3.89 40.80 -11.04
CA GLU A 584 3.54 41.81 -12.04
C GLU A 584 3.95 41.36 -13.44
N LEU A 585 5.14 40.73 -13.56
CA LEU A 585 5.57 40.12 -14.83
C LEU A 585 4.59 39.03 -15.29
N ALA A 586 4.19 38.14 -14.39
CA ALA A 586 3.25 37.06 -14.70
C ALA A 586 1.87 37.61 -15.12
N GLU A 587 1.35 38.63 -14.43
CA GLU A 587 0.08 39.29 -14.76
C GLU A 587 0.12 39.99 -16.13
N ARG A 588 1.29 40.54 -16.52
CA ARG A 588 1.54 41.10 -17.86
C ARG A 588 1.86 40.05 -18.92
N ARG A 589 1.86 38.75 -18.56
CA ARG A 589 2.19 37.62 -19.44
C ARG A 589 3.62 37.63 -19.98
N VAL A 590 4.55 38.20 -19.22
CA VAL A 590 5.99 38.16 -19.53
C VAL A 590 6.59 36.91 -18.90
N PHE A 591 6.93 35.91 -19.71
CA PHE A 591 7.50 34.63 -19.26
C PHE A 591 8.87 34.37 -19.91
N PRO A 592 9.84 33.78 -19.17
CA PRO A 592 9.81 33.46 -17.74
C PRO A 592 9.69 34.71 -16.86
N ALA A 593 8.85 34.65 -15.82
CA ALA A 593 8.58 35.78 -14.93
C ALA A 593 9.70 35.97 -13.88
N ILE A 594 10.98 35.84 -14.27
CA ILE A 594 12.12 35.87 -13.35
C ILE A 594 12.49 37.31 -13.00
N HIS A 595 12.53 37.62 -11.71
CA HIS A 595 13.05 38.87 -11.19
C HIS A 595 14.59 38.83 -11.17
N ILE A 596 15.23 39.39 -12.20
CA ILE A 596 16.68 39.32 -12.40
C ILE A 596 17.49 39.86 -11.20
N PRO A 597 17.26 41.08 -10.68
CA PRO A 597 18.04 41.59 -9.54
C PRO A 597 17.93 40.80 -8.23
N GLN A 598 16.79 40.15 -7.99
CA GLN A 598 16.52 39.40 -6.76
C GLN A 598 16.89 37.92 -6.88
N SER A 599 17.35 37.48 -8.05
CA SER A 599 17.78 36.11 -8.31
C SER A 599 19.30 36.02 -8.33
N GLY A 600 19.85 34.95 -7.75
CA GLY A 600 21.28 34.77 -7.64
C GLY A 600 21.70 33.49 -6.92
N THR A 601 22.97 33.15 -7.09
CA THR A 601 23.63 32.04 -6.39
C THR A 601 24.77 32.61 -5.55
N ARG A 602 24.91 32.16 -4.30
CA ARG A 602 26.07 32.52 -3.46
C ARG A 602 27.30 31.79 -3.99
N ASN A 603 28.43 32.49 -4.06
CA ASN A 603 29.69 31.95 -4.58
C ASN A 603 29.55 31.42 -6.02
N ASP A 604 28.80 32.15 -6.85
CA ASP A 604 28.58 31.81 -8.26
C ASP A 604 29.86 31.90 -9.11
N ASP A 605 30.88 32.64 -8.65
CA ASP A 605 32.22 32.70 -9.20
C ASP A 605 32.89 31.31 -9.35
N ARG A 606 32.48 30.33 -8.53
CA ARG A 606 32.98 28.94 -8.60
C ARG A 606 32.34 28.10 -9.70
N LEU A 607 31.18 28.52 -10.19
CA LEU A 607 30.38 27.74 -11.15
C LEU A 607 30.56 28.21 -12.58
N TYR A 608 31.10 29.42 -12.77
CA TYR A 608 31.39 29.98 -14.08
C TYR A 608 32.85 29.76 -14.47
N HIS A 609 33.11 29.69 -15.77
CA HIS A 609 34.46 29.91 -16.26
C HIS A 609 34.87 31.37 -15.98
N PRO A 610 36.14 31.69 -15.61
CA PRO A 610 36.56 33.06 -15.29
C PRO A 610 36.21 34.09 -16.37
N ASP A 611 36.41 33.75 -17.65
CA ASP A 611 36.06 34.64 -18.77
C ASP A 611 34.55 34.81 -18.96
N GLU A 612 33.77 33.76 -18.68
CA GLU A 612 32.31 33.80 -18.71
C GLU A 612 31.79 34.71 -17.60
N PHE A 613 32.35 34.57 -16.39
CA PHE A 613 31.93 35.31 -15.21
C PHE A 613 32.01 36.82 -15.41
N VAL A 614 33.12 37.32 -15.98
CA VAL A 614 33.29 38.75 -16.27
C VAL A 614 32.16 39.26 -17.17
N LYS A 615 31.82 38.50 -18.23
CA LYS A 615 30.75 38.87 -19.16
C LYS A 615 29.37 38.80 -18.51
N VAL A 616 29.11 37.78 -17.69
CA VAL A 616 27.86 37.64 -16.93
C VAL A 616 27.66 38.83 -16.00
N ILE A 617 28.71 39.24 -15.27
CA ILE A 617 28.65 40.42 -14.38
C ILE A 617 28.37 41.70 -15.15
N ASP A 618 28.97 41.90 -16.31
CA ASP A 618 28.70 43.08 -17.15
C ASP A 618 27.25 43.11 -17.65
N VAL A 619 26.71 41.97 -18.09
CA VAL A 619 25.30 41.82 -18.47
C VAL A 619 24.39 42.14 -17.28
N ARG A 620 24.67 41.58 -16.10
CA ARG A 620 23.88 41.85 -14.89
C ARG A 620 23.90 43.32 -14.50
N ARG A 621 25.06 43.99 -14.59
CA ARG A 621 25.20 45.42 -14.26
C ARG A 621 24.35 46.29 -15.19
N GLN A 622 24.32 45.98 -16.48
CA GLN A 622 23.49 46.70 -17.45
C GLN A 622 22.00 46.49 -17.19
N LEU A 623 21.57 45.24 -16.94
CA LEU A 623 20.17 44.91 -16.67
C LEU A 623 19.67 45.52 -15.35
N ALA A 624 20.53 45.66 -14.34
CA ALA A 624 20.18 46.28 -13.07
C ALA A 624 19.84 47.78 -13.18
N GLY A 625 20.24 48.45 -14.27
CA GLY A 625 19.88 49.84 -14.55
C GLY A 625 18.50 50.01 -15.18
N LEU A 626 17.83 48.92 -15.57
CA LEU A 626 16.53 48.95 -16.23
C LEU A 626 15.39 48.65 -15.24
N PRO A 627 14.17 49.13 -15.49
CA PRO A 627 12.97 48.62 -14.83
C PRO A 627 12.85 47.09 -14.99
N ILE A 628 12.22 46.43 -14.01
CA ILE A 628 12.17 44.95 -13.92
C ILE A 628 11.62 44.31 -15.21
N GLY A 629 10.51 44.84 -15.73
CA GLY A 629 9.91 44.38 -16.99
C GLY A 629 10.83 44.56 -18.20
N ASP A 630 11.40 45.74 -18.34
CA ASP A 630 12.30 46.06 -19.46
C ASP A 630 13.58 45.21 -19.42
N ALA A 631 14.09 44.91 -18.21
CA ALA A 631 15.28 44.09 -18.03
C ALA A 631 15.08 42.67 -18.56
N ILE A 632 13.99 41.99 -18.16
CA ILE A 632 13.73 40.63 -18.62
C ILE A 632 13.38 40.60 -20.12
N GLU A 633 12.62 41.57 -20.63
CA GLU A 633 12.30 41.63 -22.06
C GLU A 633 13.54 41.88 -22.92
N THR A 634 14.45 42.75 -22.48
CA THR A 634 15.72 43.03 -23.15
C THR A 634 16.60 41.79 -23.19
N LEU A 635 16.72 41.07 -22.06
CA LEU A 635 17.47 39.82 -22.00
C LEU A 635 16.85 38.78 -22.94
N LEU A 636 15.53 38.55 -22.86
CA LEU A 636 14.84 37.57 -23.70
C LEU A 636 14.94 37.88 -25.19
N LYS A 637 14.87 39.16 -25.58
CA LYS A 637 15.07 39.60 -26.97
C LYS A 637 16.47 39.22 -27.48
N ASN A 638 17.50 39.45 -26.67
CA ASN A 638 18.88 39.10 -27.04
C ASN A 638 19.12 37.57 -27.05
N LEU A 639 18.56 36.84 -26.08
CA LEU A 639 18.64 35.38 -26.04
C LEU A 639 17.92 34.73 -27.24
N LYS A 640 16.77 35.25 -27.67
CA LYS A 640 16.07 34.79 -28.89
C LYS A 640 16.89 34.99 -30.16
N GLY A 641 17.77 35.98 -30.19
CA GLY A 641 18.68 36.26 -31.31
C GLY A 641 19.94 35.39 -31.35
N THR A 642 20.11 34.46 -30.41
CA THR A 642 21.29 33.60 -30.27
C THR A 642 20.89 32.17 -29.97
N LYS A 643 21.71 31.20 -30.43
CA LYS A 643 21.47 29.78 -30.15
C LYS A 643 21.94 29.40 -28.76
N THR A 644 23.05 29.98 -28.30
CA THR A 644 23.66 29.65 -27.00
C THR A 644 23.98 30.88 -26.15
N ASN A 645 24.14 30.67 -24.85
CA ASN A 645 24.53 31.66 -23.85
C ASN A 645 25.96 32.13 -24.12
N THR A 646 26.85 31.24 -24.58
CA THR A 646 28.20 31.64 -25.04
C THR A 646 28.12 32.63 -26.20
N GLU A 647 27.31 32.37 -27.22
CA GLU A 647 27.12 33.28 -28.35
C GLU A 647 26.58 34.64 -27.89
N PHE A 648 25.61 34.63 -26.98
CA PHE A 648 25.07 35.84 -26.34
C PHE A 648 26.15 36.64 -25.59
N LEU A 649 26.92 36.00 -24.71
CA LEU A 649 27.94 36.66 -23.90
C LEU A 649 29.07 37.26 -24.75
N LEU A 650 29.39 36.64 -25.89
CA LEU A 650 30.36 37.18 -26.85
C LEU A 650 29.81 38.40 -27.60
N ARG A 651 28.52 38.42 -27.93
CA ARG A 651 27.87 39.56 -28.60
C ARG A 651 27.55 40.73 -27.67
N GLY A 652 27.30 40.45 -26.39
CA GLY A 652 26.82 41.41 -25.41
C GLY A 652 25.34 41.77 -25.58
N LEU A 653 24.81 42.55 -24.63
CA LEU A 653 23.48 43.16 -24.73
C LEU A 653 23.50 44.24 -25.82
N ARG A 654 22.50 44.21 -26.70
CA ARG A 654 22.27 45.21 -27.74
C ARG A 654 20.96 45.97 -27.54
#